data_AF-A0AA47P3B9-F1
#
_entry.id   AF-A0AA47P3B9-F1
#
_cell.length_a   1.000
_cell.length_b   1.000
_cell.length_c   1.000
_cell.angle_alpha   90.00
_cell.angle_beta   90.00
_cell.angle_gamma   90.00
#
_symmetry.space_group_name_H-M   'P 1'
#
loop_
_entity.id
_entity.type
_entity.pdbx_description
1 polymer ?
#
loop_
_entity_poly.entity_id
_entity_poly.type
_entity_poly.pdbx_seq_one_letter_code
_entity_poly.pdbx_strand_id
1 'polypeptide(L)'
;MTKQVRVRIRVIAQFPPVLLQFYTQPQNTLDFRKLIAVALVILRRRCTAAGCMACRGNTALKAGLNLVEGDIVLDERQPRNSIIGEQYQWPRTVPYYMEDDLEINAKGVILKAFEQYRLKTCINFKPWSGEANYISIFKGGGCFSSVGNRRVGKQRLSIGQNCDRIATIEHEFLHALGFWHEMSRSDRDDYVTIMWDRILEGREHNFNTYNDTTSSALGVPYDYGSMMHYSKTAFSSNRSLPTIVTNIPAFSDVIGQRMEFSDSDLLKLSRLYNCTQASTFLDSCDFERENICGMVQGPGATAQWARVAKATGGPSTDYSNMGKCNGYFMHFATGSASAGAVAVLESRRLYPSRGYQCLQFFYYNSGAPEDTLSVWVREYDHANPDGKLRLIKTIDGPPEAQWQLHHVSLNVTTDKFRVAFRGEKHGAASPPPGGLSLDDINLSETACPEHVWRVKDFNRLMATTPPDTPIYSPPFASREGYRFQMGLYPGGTKDSPAELAAYAHLVALPGDAGQRWPCPWKQMTMMLMDQHPHIQKRMSNQRSFTTDPNATNTEVVSGDGDDLTSVLPLPPKPTGFLWDDPRKVGVEVTAADGTKYFRGPGLGTSVYLTHLRAKSRDFIKGGRRHISPHHGGCAVGDDWWYYGSKCEHSGSSADSLSTILAASLSVLAAMVVVTVVSVLCVKRSMRRKQGNMVDTFNTESRF
;
A
#
# COMPACT_ATOMS: atom_id res chain seq x y z
N MET A 1 -66.50 42.09 28.67
CA MET A 1 -66.07 41.32 27.49
C MET A 1 -65.07 40.26 27.99
N THR A 2 -65.40 39.19 28.72
CA THR A 2 -66.39 38.09 28.56
C THR A 2 -66.36 37.37 27.22
N LYS A 3 -65.57 36.28 27.14
CA LYS A 3 -66.09 34.91 26.93
C LYS A 3 -65.02 33.84 27.25
N GLN A 4 -65.22 33.16 28.38
CA GLN A 4 -64.90 31.73 28.57
C GLN A 4 -65.88 30.88 27.73
N VAL A 5 -65.56 29.61 27.43
CA VAL A 5 -66.40 28.40 27.70
C VAL A 5 -65.71 27.09 27.25
N ARG A 6 -65.55 26.19 28.23
CA ARG A 6 -65.68 24.71 28.35
C ARG A 6 -65.56 23.73 27.15
N VAL A 7 -64.65 22.75 27.34
CA VAL A 7 -64.83 21.27 27.52
C VAL A 7 -65.87 20.49 26.69
N ARG A 8 -65.43 19.38 26.04
CA ARG A 8 -66.08 18.04 26.12
C ARG A 8 -65.21 16.88 25.60
N ILE A 9 -65.20 15.80 26.39
CA ILE A 9 -64.69 14.44 26.13
C ILE A 9 -65.72 13.64 25.30
N ARG A 10 -65.27 12.70 24.46
CA ARG A 10 -66.02 11.46 24.18
C ARG A 10 -65.10 10.30 23.79
N VAL A 11 -65.15 9.25 24.61
CA VAL A 11 -64.72 7.88 24.35
C VAL A 11 -65.87 7.17 23.62
N ILE A 12 -65.55 6.34 22.61
CA ILE A 12 -66.45 5.29 22.12
C ILE A 12 -65.62 4.00 22.00
N ALA A 13 -65.99 3.01 22.81
CA ALA A 13 -65.60 1.61 22.68
C ALA A 13 -66.73 0.85 22.00
N GLN A 14 -66.42 -0.16 21.19
CA GLN A 14 -67.35 -1.24 20.83
C GLN A 14 -66.56 -2.55 20.66
N PHE A 15 -66.91 -3.52 21.51
CA PHE A 15 -66.63 -4.96 21.37
C PHE A 15 -67.69 -5.61 20.47
N PRO A 16 -67.46 -6.86 20.03
CA PRO A 16 -68.32 -7.94 20.55
C PRO A 16 -67.55 -9.20 21.04
N PRO A 17 -68.22 -10.09 21.81
CA PRO A 17 -67.62 -11.14 22.64
C PRO A 17 -67.88 -12.56 22.10
N VAL A 18 -67.29 -13.61 22.73
CA VAL A 18 -67.96 -14.87 23.17
C VAL A 18 -66.95 -15.93 23.67
N LEU A 19 -67.14 -16.35 24.95
CA LEU A 19 -67.04 -17.66 25.64
C LEU A 19 -66.00 -18.73 25.14
N LEU A 20 -65.34 -19.59 25.92
CA LEU A 20 -65.60 -20.17 27.26
C LEU A 20 -64.34 -20.91 27.78
N GLN A 21 -64.19 -21.00 29.11
CA GLN A 21 -63.60 -22.08 29.93
C GLN A 21 -62.13 -22.52 29.71
N PHE A 22 -61.30 -22.39 30.76
CA PHE A 22 -60.71 -23.53 31.49
C PHE A 22 -60.27 -23.10 32.90
N TYR A 23 -60.62 -23.94 33.88
CA TYR A 23 -60.35 -23.81 35.32
C TYR A 23 -59.11 -24.65 35.69
N THR A 24 -58.48 -24.28 36.81
CA THR A 24 -57.59 -25.07 37.71
C THR A 24 -56.12 -25.36 37.37
N GLN A 25 -55.26 -24.99 38.35
CA GLN A 25 -53.80 -25.18 38.52
C GLN A 25 -53.39 -26.62 38.93
N PRO A 26 -52.12 -26.95 39.32
CA PRO A 26 -50.78 -26.38 39.06
C PRO A 26 -49.74 -27.46 38.61
N GLN A 27 -48.46 -27.05 38.53
CA GLN A 27 -47.23 -27.86 38.48
C GLN A 27 -46.67 -28.18 37.09
N ASN A 28 -45.79 -27.30 36.61
CA ASN A 28 -44.38 -27.65 36.42
C ASN A 28 -43.59 -26.38 36.09
N THR A 29 -42.55 -26.14 36.88
CA THR A 29 -41.58 -25.06 36.71
C THR A 29 -40.84 -25.23 35.39
N LEU A 30 -41.35 -24.62 34.32
CA LEU A 30 -40.61 -24.44 33.08
C LEU A 30 -39.63 -23.28 33.28
N ASP A 31 -38.35 -23.62 33.30
CA ASP A 31 -37.20 -22.75 33.46
C ASP A 31 -37.26 -21.54 32.49
N PHE A 32 -37.60 -20.37 33.04
CA PHE A 32 -37.70 -19.11 32.30
C PHE A 32 -36.37 -18.71 31.63
N ARG A 33 -35.23 -19.28 32.04
CA ARG A 33 -33.94 -19.07 31.36
C ARG A 33 -33.86 -19.81 30.02
N LYS A 34 -34.53 -20.95 29.87
CA LYS A 34 -34.57 -21.69 28.60
C LYS A 34 -35.53 -21.05 27.59
N LEU A 35 -36.64 -20.45 28.04
CA LEU A 35 -37.55 -19.71 27.15
C LEU A 35 -36.95 -18.37 26.68
N ILE A 36 -36.18 -17.68 27.52
CA ILE A 36 -35.42 -16.49 27.09
C ILE A 36 -34.28 -16.90 26.13
N ALA A 37 -33.61 -18.05 26.35
CA ALA A 37 -32.60 -18.55 25.42
C ALA A 37 -33.18 -18.97 24.07
N VAL A 38 -34.34 -19.63 24.03
CA VAL A 38 -35.02 -20.00 22.77
C VAL A 38 -35.65 -18.78 22.09
N ALA A 39 -36.19 -17.81 22.83
CA ALA A 39 -36.65 -16.54 22.27
C ALA A 39 -35.49 -15.70 21.72
N LEU A 40 -34.32 -15.66 22.39
CA LEU A 40 -33.10 -15.03 21.86
C LEU A 40 -32.53 -15.79 20.65
N VAL A 41 -32.65 -17.12 20.59
CA VAL A 41 -32.22 -17.91 19.42
C VAL A 41 -33.19 -17.78 18.25
N ILE A 42 -34.51 -17.64 18.49
CA ILE A 42 -35.52 -17.44 17.44
C ILE A 42 -35.57 -15.98 16.96
N LEU A 43 -35.34 -15.00 17.85
CA LEU A 43 -35.11 -13.59 17.46
C LEU A 43 -33.73 -13.41 16.79
N ARG A 44 -32.70 -14.18 17.16
CA ARG A 44 -31.44 -14.23 16.37
C ARG A 44 -31.60 -14.95 15.03
N ARG A 45 -32.47 -15.96 14.91
CA ARG A 45 -32.69 -16.68 13.64
C ARG A 45 -33.68 -16.02 12.67
N ARG A 46 -34.51 -15.07 13.13
CA ARG A 46 -35.36 -14.25 12.24
C ARG A 46 -34.75 -12.92 11.81
N CYS A 47 -33.62 -12.50 12.38
CA CYS A 47 -32.81 -11.38 11.88
C CYS A 47 -31.66 -11.81 10.94
N THR A 48 -31.50 -13.10 10.63
CA THR A 48 -30.40 -13.60 9.78
C THR A 48 -30.84 -14.13 8.40
N ALA A 49 -32.03 -13.77 7.90
CA ALA A 49 -32.48 -14.22 6.58
C ALA A 49 -33.11 -13.13 5.69
N ALA A 50 -33.17 -11.87 6.13
CA ALA A 50 -33.53 -10.74 5.29
C ALA A 50 -32.89 -9.47 5.85
N GLY A 51 -31.96 -8.87 5.10
CA GLY A 51 -31.47 -7.52 5.38
C GLY A 51 -30.13 -7.41 6.13
N CYS A 52 -29.06 -8.03 5.63
CA CYS A 52 -27.71 -7.49 5.81
C CYS A 52 -26.83 -7.92 4.63
N MET A 53 -27.07 -7.27 3.49
CA MET A 53 -26.32 -7.46 2.25
C MET A 53 -25.41 -6.23 2.09
N ALA A 54 -24.41 -6.10 2.97
CA ALA A 54 -23.76 -4.84 3.31
C ALA A 54 -22.67 -4.40 2.32
N CYS A 55 -22.93 -3.33 1.56
CA CYS A 55 -22.04 -2.30 1.00
C CYS A 55 -20.72 -2.73 0.33
N ARG A 56 -20.69 -2.66 -1.00
CA ARG A 56 -19.49 -2.70 -1.84
C ARG A 56 -19.01 -1.25 -1.90
N GLY A 57 -17.82 -0.96 -1.38
CA GLY A 57 -17.30 0.41 -1.28
C GLY A 57 -17.74 1.17 -0.03
N ASN A 58 -16.75 1.82 0.58
CA ASN A 58 -16.76 2.67 1.76
C ASN A 58 -16.93 1.93 3.12
N THR A 59 -15.81 1.75 3.83
CA THR A 59 -15.73 1.11 5.16
C THR A 59 -16.25 2.00 6.29
N ALA A 60 -16.15 3.33 6.14
CA ALA A 60 -16.68 4.29 7.11
C ALA A 60 -18.21 4.27 7.12
N LEU A 61 -18.84 4.07 5.96
CA LEU A 61 -20.28 3.79 5.88
C LEU A 61 -20.68 2.54 6.68
N LYS A 62 -19.91 1.45 6.57
CA LYS A 62 -20.17 0.22 7.33
C LYS A 62 -20.03 0.41 8.83
N ALA A 63 -19.15 1.32 9.25
CA ALA A 63 -19.01 1.73 10.64
C ALA A 63 -20.12 2.70 11.11
N GLY A 64 -21.09 3.03 10.25
CA GLY A 64 -22.19 3.94 10.56
C GLY A 64 -21.79 5.42 10.54
N LEU A 65 -20.62 5.76 9.99
CA LEU A 65 -20.20 7.15 9.89
C LEU A 65 -20.92 7.85 8.73
N ASN A 66 -21.36 9.09 8.98
CA ASN A 66 -21.99 9.96 7.98
C ASN A 66 -20.99 11.04 7.54
N LEU A 67 -19.92 10.60 6.88
CA LEU A 67 -18.87 11.47 6.35
C LEU A 67 -19.23 12.00 4.97
N VAL A 68 -18.67 13.15 4.61
CA VAL A 68 -18.86 13.73 3.28
C VAL A 68 -18.14 12.86 2.26
N GLU A 69 -18.82 12.52 1.18
CA GLU A 69 -18.31 11.54 0.21
C GLU A 69 -17.85 10.25 0.90
N GLY A 70 -18.55 9.89 1.98
CA GLY A 70 -18.35 8.70 2.79
C GLY A 70 -17.00 8.55 3.51
N ASP A 71 -15.92 9.26 3.15
CA ASP A 71 -14.58 9.15 3.76
C ASP A 71 -13.87 10.51 3.94
N ILE A 72 -14.58 11.63 3.74
CA ILE A 72 -14.05 12.97 3.99
C ILE A 72 -14.63 13.57 5.27
N VAL A 73 -13.72 13.95 6.19
CA VAL A 73 -14.07 14.73 7.39
C VAL A 73 -13.99 16.22 7.08
N LEU A 74 -15.15 16.89 7.12
CA LEU A 74 -15.21 18.35 7.07
C LEU A 74 -14.93 18.96 8.46
N ASP A 75 -14.20 20.06 8.47
CA ASP A 75 -13.96 20.88 9.66
C ASP A 75 -15.11 21.91 9.82
N GLU A 76 -15.56 22.20 11.04
CA GLU A 76 -16.62 23.19 11.31
C GLU A 76 -16.28 24.59 10.78
N ARG A 77 -14.99 24.88 10.58
CA ARG A 77 -14.48 26.12 9.99
C ARG A 77 -14.47 26.13 8.45
N GLN A 78 -14.85 25.03 7.80
CA GLN A 78 -15.06 25.02 6.36
C GLN A 78 -16.44 25.59 6.03
N PRO A 79 -16.57 26.72 5.30
CA PRO A 79 -17.71 26.80 4.40
C PRO A 79 -17.63 25.57 3.49
N ARG A 80 -18.77 24.94 3.17
CA ARG A 80 -18.90 23.64 2.46
C ARG A 80 -18.23 23.56 1.07
N ASN A 81 -17.43 24.57 0.69
CA ASN A 81 -16.99 24.93 -0.65
C ASN A 81 -15.49 25.33 -0.73
N SER A 82 -14.54 24.66 -0.06
CA SER A 82 -13.11 24.93 -0.37
C SER A 82 -12.25 23.70 -0.30
N ILE A 83 -11.36 23.47 -1.29
CA ILE A 83 -9.89 23.65 -1.19
C ILE A 83 -9.26 24.12 -2.53
N ILE A 84 -9.12 25.43 -2.66
CA ILE A 84 -8.08 26.11 -3.46
C ILE A 84 -7.37 27.06 -2.48
N GLY A 85 -6.05 27.03 -2.43
CA GLY A 85 -5.24 27.93 -1.60
C GLY A 85 -4.01 27.28 -0.98
N GLU A 86 -2.87 27.97 -1.08
CA GLU A 86 -1.57 27.52 -0.55
C GLU A 86 -1.60 27.26 0.96
N GLN A 87 -2.51 27.92 1.69
CA GLN A 87 -2.67 27.73 3.13
C GLN A 87 -3.05 26.29 3.52
N TYR A 88 -3.70 25.54 2.61
CA TYR A 88 -4.13 24.16 2.84
C TYR A 88 -3.13 23.11 2.35
N GLN A 89 -1.96 23.53 1.83
CA GLN A 89 -0.92 22.60 1.44
C GLN A 89 -0.07 22.20 2.66
N TRP A 90 0.35 20.94 2.68
CA TRP A 90 1.38 20.50 3.61
C TRP A 90 2.77 20.96 3.13
N PRO A 91 3.78 21.06 4.01
CA PRO A 91 5.16 21.02 3.54
C PRO A 91 5.42 19.73 2.74
N ARG A 92 6.33 19.78 1.77
CA ARG A 92 6.71 18.61 0.94
C ARG A 92 7.12 17.39 1.77
N THR A 93 7.70 17.62 2.96
CA THR A 93 7.94 16.57 3.94
C THR A 93 6.89 16.64 5.04
N VAL A 94 5.92 15.74 4.98
CA VAL A 94 4.75 15.70 5.87
C VAL A 94 5.12 14.97 7.17
N PRO A 95 4.99 15.63 8.35
CA PRO A 95 5.18 14.97 9.63
C PRO A 95 4.02 14.01 9.92
N TYR A 96 4.31 12.79 10.36
CA TYR A 96 3.30 11.79 10.73
C TYR A 96 3.54 11.17 12.11
N TYR A 97 2.47 10.74 12.75
CA TYR A 97 2.49 9.92 13.96
C TYR A 97 1.58 8.72 13.76
N MET A 98 2.07 7.51 14.06
CA MET A 98 1.27 6.28 14.03
C MET A 98 0.85 5.96 15.46
N GLU A 99 -0.45 5.99 15.72
CA GLU A 99 -1.00 5.64 17.03
C GLU A 99 -0.83 4.14 17.32
N ASP A 100 -0.85 3.79 18.61
CA ASP A 100 -0.62 2.42 19.07
C ASP A 100 -1.77 1.47 18.71
N ASP A 101 -2.97 2.00 18.50
CA ASP A 101 -4.18 1.26 18.16
C ASP A 101 -4.20 0.70 16.73
N LEU A 102 -3.27 1.13 15.87
CA LEU A 102 -3.12 0.62 14.51
C LEU A 102 -2.67 -0.84 14.52
N GLU A 103 -3.31 -1.64 13.66
CA GLU A 103 -2.90 -3.01 13.40
C GLU A 103 -1.46 -3.04 12.86
N ILE A 104 -0.68 -4.05 13.27
CA ILE A 104 0.73 -4.18 12.85
C ILE A 104 0.84 -4.28 11.32
N ASN A 105 -0.12 -4.95 10.66
CA ASN A 105 -0.15 -4.98 9.20
C ASN A 105 -0.33 -3.58 8.61
N ALA A 106 -1.28 -2.79 9.13
CA ALA A 106 -1.53 -1.42 8.70
C ALA A 106 -0.28 -0.54 8.83
N LYS A 107 0.43 -0.60 9.97
CA LYS A 107 1.69 0.14 10.17
C LYS A 107 2.70 -0.16 9.05
N GLY A 108 2.93 -1.44 8.73
CA GLY A 108 3.83 -1.85 7.65
C GLY A 108 3.36 -1.41 6.26
N VAL A 109 2.05 -1.46 5.98
CA VAL A 109 1.49 -1.03 4.68
C VAL A 109 1.54 0.49 4.52
N ILE A 110 1.35 1.26 5.59
CA ILE A 110 1.50 2.73 5.56
C ILE A 110 2.92 3.12 5.15
N LEU A 111 3.93 2.48 5.73
CA LEU A 111 5.33 2.73 5.35
C LEU A 111 5.61 2.38 3.88
N LYS A 112 4.96 1.33 3.34
CA LYS A 112 5.04 1.00 1.91
C LYS A 112 4.37 2.04 1.02
N ALA A 113 3.22 2.59 1.44
CA ALA A 113 2.57 3.70 0.74
C ALA A 113 3.50 4.94 0.70
N PHE A 114 4.21 5.24 1.79
CA PHE A 114 5.19 6.33 1.80
C PHE A 114 6.33 6.11 0.80
N GLU A 115 6.77 4.87 0.59
CA GLU A 115 7.76 4.57 -0.45
C GLU A 115 7.21 4.79 -1.87
N GLN A 116 5.92 4.57 -2.13
CA GLN A 116 5.30 4.90 -3.42
C GLN A 116 5.23 6.40 -3.67
N TYR A 117 4.85 7.19 -2.65
CA TYR A 117 4.92 8.65 -2.72
C TYR A 117 6.34 9.13 -3.01
N ARG A 118 7.36 8.59 -2.31
CA ARG A 118 8.76 8.93 -2.53
C ARG A 118 9.25 8.57 -3.93
N LEU A 119 8.78 7.44 -4.48
CA LEU A 119 9.20 6.95 -5.79
C LEU A 119 8.56 7.75 -6.94
N LYS A 120 7.31 8.18 -6.78
CA LYS A 120 6.51 8.78 -7.86
C LYS A 120 6.34 10.30 -7.74
N THR A 121 6.71 10.88 -6.60
CA THR A 121 6.46 12.30 -6.30
C THR A 121 7.60 12.92 -5.48
N CYS A 122 7.57 14.25 -5.34
CA CYS A 122 8.45 14.97 -4.42
C CYS A 122 7.93 15.03 -2.97
N ILE A 123 6.80 14.37 -2.68
CA ILE A 123 6.23 14.28 -1.33
C ILE A 123 6.99 13.21 -0.54
N ASN A 124 7.36 13.57 0.68
CA ASN A 124 8.06 12.72 1.62
C ASN A 124 7.34 12.74 2.98
N PHE A 125 7.65 11.76 3.82
CA PHE A 125 7.06 11.58 5.14
C PHE A 125 8.17 11.40 6.17
N LYS A 126 8.01 12.01 7.34
CA LYS A 126 8.93 11.81 8.48
C LYS A 126 8.16 11.65 9.79
N PRO A 127 8.70 10.90 10.77
CA PRO A 127 8.12 10.87 12.11
C PRO A 127 8.00 12.29 12.68
N TRP A 128 6.88 12.56 13.34
CA TRP A 128 6.63 13.82 14.03
C TRP A 128 7.65 14.03 15.16
N SER A 129 8.21 15.23 15.22
CA SER A 129 9.29 15.61 16.13
C SER A 129 9.05 16.96 16.83
N GLY A 130 7.80 17.42 16.85
CA GLY A 130 7.38 18.68 17.48
C GLY A 130 6.89 19.73 16.48
N GLU A 131 6.68 19.38 15.21
CA GLU A 131 6.06 20.28 14.23
C GLU A 131 4.66 20.70 14.66
N ALA A 132 4.31 21.96 14.38
CA ALA A 132 3.03 22.54 14.81
C ALA A 132 1.81 21.83 14.23
N ASN A 133 1.92 21.21 13.05
CA ASN A 133 0.86 20.42 12.41
C ASN A 133 1.44 19.09 11.93
N TYR A 134 0.69 18.00 12.11
CA TYR A 134 1.09 16.66 11.69
C TYR A 134 -0.14 15.78 11.45
N ILE A 135 0.05 14.70 10.69
CA ILE A 135 -0.98 13.69 10.46
C ILE A 135 -0.86 12.60 11.52
N SER A 136 -1.93 12.38 12.27
CA SER A 136 -2.04 11.34 13.30
C SER A 136 -2.88 10.20 12.79
N ILE A 137 -2.23 9.09 12.48
CA ILE A 137 -2.83 7.92 11.85
C ILE A 137 -3.28 6.96 12.94
N PHE A 138 -4.55 6.59 12.96
CA PHE A 138 -5.15 5.80 14.04
C PHE A 138 -6.18 4.79 13.51
N LYS A 139 -6.57 3.83 14.33
CA LYS A 139 -7.59 2.84 14.00
C LYS A 139 -8.99 3.34 14.35
N GLY A 140 -9.66 4.01 13.41
CA GLY A 140 -11.06 4.43 13.55
C GLY A 140 -12.08 3.48 12.95
N GLY A 141 -13.35 3.91 12.95
CA GLY A 141 -14.45 3.21 12.29
C GLY A 141 -14.43 3.42 10.78
N GLY A 142 -13.57 2.70 10.06
CA GLY A 142 -13.41 2.81 8.61
C GLY A 142 -12.19 3.65 8.17
N CYS A 143 -12.11 3.94 6.87
CA CYS A 143 -11.02 4.72 6.29
C CYS A 143 -11.54 6.12 5.98
N PHE A 144 -10.82 7.15 6.44
CA PHE A 144 -11.18 8.54 6.15
C PHE A 144 -10.07 9.53 6.48
N SER A 145 -10.16 10.71 5.87
CA SER A 145 -9.21 11.81 6.04
C SER A 145 -9.89 13.16 5.87
N SER A 146 -9.28 14.23 6.38
CA SER A 146 -9.67 15.59 6.00
C SER A 146 -8.96 15.98 4.70
N VAL A 147 -9.62 16.79 3.88
CA VAL A 147 -8.96 17.32 2.68
C VAL A 147 -7.99 18.44 3.07
N GLY A 148 -6.72 18.32 2.65
CA GLY A 148 -5.66 19.31 2.88
C GLY A 148 -5.18 19.44 4.34
N ASN A 149 -4.17 20.29 4.55
CA ASN A 149 -3.67 20.69 5.86
C ASN A 149 -4.66 21.66 6.54
N ARG A 150 -5.36 21.17 7.56
CA ARG A 150 -6.36 21.94 8.30
C ARG A 150 -5.77 22.94 9.29
N ARG A 151 -4.45 22.85 9.56
CA ARG A 151 -3.73 23.69 10.53
C ARG A 151 -4.30 23.64 11.95
N VAL A 152 -4.77 22.45 12.35
CA VAL A 152 -5.40 22.19 13.66
C VAL A 152 -4.46 21.53 14.67
N GLY A 153 -3.18 21.45 14.38
CA GLY A 153 -2.24 20.65 15.15
C GLY A 153 -2.30 19.17 14.77
N LYS A 154 -2.90 18.37 15.65
CA LYS A 154 -3.10 16.93 15.46
C LYS A 154 -4.24 16.68 14.48
N GLN A 155 -3.95 16.53 13.19
CA GLN A 155 -4.95 16.19 12.17
C GLN A 155 -5.10 14.67 12.07
N ARG A 156 -6.29 14.15 12.33
CA ARG A 156 -6.53 12.70 12.37
C ARG A 156 -6.77 12.13 10.98
N LEU A 157 -6.21 10.95 10.70
CA LEU A 157 -6.45 10.12 9.52
C LEU A 157 -6.74 8.70 9.98
N SER A 158 -7.89 8.15 9.60
CA SER A 158 -8.33 6.83 10.05
C SER A 158 -7.91 5.76 9.05
N ILE A 159 -7.16 4.77 9.52
CA ILE A 159 -6.94 3.49 8.83
C ILE A 159 -7.55 2.42 9.73
N GLY A 160 -8.86 2.25 9.60
CA GLY A 160 -9.63 1.28 10.39
C GLY A 160 -9.45 -0.17 9.93
N GLN A 161 -10.33 -1.03 10.44
CA GLN A 161 -10.39 -2.43 10.02
C GLN A 161 -10.62 -2.52 8.50
N ASN A 162 -9.85 -3.40 7.84
CA ASN A 162 -9.85 -3.66 6.39
C ASN A 162 -9.40 -2.47 5.51
N CYS A 163 -8.80 -1.44 6.11
CA CYS A 163 -8.21 -0.29 5.40
C CYS A 163 -6.72 -0.46 5.11
N ASP A 164 -6.11 -1.57 5.53
CA ASP A 164 -4.69 -1.91 5.44
C ASP A 164 -4.25 -2.35 4.02
N ARG A 165 -4.81 -1.69 3.01
CA ARG A 165 -4.46 -1.85 1.58
C ARG A 165 -3.69 -0.63 1.12
N ILE A 166 -2.62 -0.84 0.35
CA ILE A 166 -1.72 0.26 -0.05
C ILE A 166 -2.48 1.38 -0.79
N ALA A 167 -3.32 1.03 -1.77
CA ALA A 167 -4.12 2.00 -2.53
C ALA A 167 -5.16 2.73 -1.66
N THR A 168 -5.69 2.10 -0.61
CA THR A 168 -6.59 2.77 0.33
C THR A 168 -5.82 3.80 1.15
N ILE A 169 -4.66 3.44 1.68
CA ILE A 169 -3.82 4.37 2.43
C ILE A 169 -3.38 5.54 1.52
N GLU A 170 -2.90 5.24 0.31
CA GLU A 170 -2.54 6.27 -0.68
C GLU A 170 -3.69 7.24 -0.96
N HIS A 171 -4.92 6.73 -1.10
CA HIS A 171 -6.14 7.51 -1.28
C HIS A 171 -6.43 8.44 -0.10
N GLU A 172 -6.38 7.95 1.14
CA GLU A 172 -6.57 8.79 2.33
C GLU A 172 -5.48 9.87 2.47
N PHE A 173 -4.27 9.57 2.03
CA PHE A 173 -3.18 10.55 1.99
C PHE A 173 -3.34 11.56 0.85
N LEU A 174 -3.94 11.20 -0.29
CA LEU A 174 -4.30 12.17 -1.33
C LEU A 174 -5.36 13.15 -0.84
N HIS A 175 -6.36 12.68 -0.09
CA HIS A 175 -7.25 13.57 0.65
C HIS A 175 -6.46 14.52 1.55
N ALA A 176 -5.61 13.98 2.43
CA ALA A 176 -4.80 14.81 3.32
C ALA A 176 -3.91 15.84 2.59
N LEU A 177 -3.46 15.53 1.37
CA LEU A 177 -2.64 16.40 0.51
C LEU A 177 -3.45 17.46 -0.26
N GLY A 178 -4.78 17.36 -0.28
CA GLY A 178 -5.67 18.39 -0.83
C GLY A 178 -6.61 17.93 -1.95
N PHE A 179 -6.74 16.64 -2.21
CA PHE A 179 -7.56 16.12 -3.30
C PHE A 179 -8.94 15.68 -2.85
N TRP A 180 -9.96 16.08 -3.62
CA TRP A 180 -11.31 15.53 -3.53
C TRP A 180 -11.43 14.31 -4.45
N HIS A 181 -12.57 13.66 -4.43
CA HIS A 181 -12.84 12.59 -5.39
C HIS A 181 -12.96 13.09 -6.84
N GLU A 182 -12.57 12.23 -7.79
CA GLU A 182 -12.63 12.55 -9.22
C GLU A 182 -14.07 12.74 -9.70
N MET A 183 -15.02 11.95 -9.17
CA MET A 183 -16.44 12.05 -9.57
C MET A 183 -17.16 13.27 -8.98
N SER A 184 -16.48 14.08 -8.15
CA SER A 184 -17.04 15.30 -7.57
C SER A 184 -16.61 16.56 -8.32
N ARG A 185 -15.89 16.42 -9.45
CA ARG A 185 -15.52 17.53 -10.32
C ARG A 185 -16.75 18.27 -10.86
N SER A 186 -16.57 19.56 -11.11
CA SER A 186 -17.60 20.44 -11.71
C SER A 186 -18.05 19.98 -13.09
N ASP A 187 -17.16 19.35 -13.86
CA ASP A 187 -17.39 18.85 -15.23
C ASP A 187 -17.79 17.36 -15.26
N ARG A 188 -18.03 16.70 -14.13
CA ARG A 188 -18.19 15.23 -14.08
C ARG A 188 -19.39 14.69 -14.88
N ASP A 189 -20.46 15.47 -15.00
CA ASP A 189 -21.68 15.03 -15.70
C ASP A 189 -21.48 14.88 -17.23
N ASP A 190 -20.41 15.46 -17.79
CA ASP A 190 -20.00 15.24 -19.18
C ASP A 190 -19.42 13.83 -19.41
N TYR A 191 -18.94 13.18 -18.34
CA TYR A 191 -18.23 11.90 -18.37
C TYR A 191 -19.03 10.75 -17.76
N VAL A 192 -19.82 11.02 -16.72
CA VAL A 192 -20.60 10.02 -15.99
C VAL A 192 -22.03 10.50 -15.73
N THR A 193 -22.95 9.56 -15.70
CA THR A 193 -24.33 9.76 -15.25
C THR A 193 -24.50 9.16 -13.87
N ILE A 194 -25.01 9.97 -12.93
CA ILE A 194 -25.38 9.52 -11.57
C ILE A 194 -26.82 9.01 -11.58
N MET A 195 -27.00 7.76 -11.18
CA MET A 195 -28.29 7.10 -11.06
C MET A 195 -28.86 7.32 -9.65
N TRP A 196 -29.42 8.49 -9.42
CA TRP A 196 -29.88 8.94 -8.10
C TRP A 196 -30.89 8.00 -7.44
N ASP A 197 -31.76 7.37 -8.23
CA ASP A 197 -32.77 6.39 -7.80
C ASP A 197 -32.19 5.10 -7.22
N ARG A 198 -30.89 4.84 -7.46
CA ARG A 198 -30.19 3.63 -7.02
C ARG A 198 -29.30 3.85 -5.82
N ILE A 199 -29.15 5.11 -5.37
CA ILE A 199 -28.33 5.46 -4.22
C ILE A 199 -29.09 5.07 -2.94
N LEU A 200 -28.38 4.58 -1.94
CA LEU A 200 -28.92 4.37 -0.60
C LEU A 200 -29.50 5.67 -0.05
N GLU A 201 -30.72 5.62 0.46
CA GLU A 201 -31.40 6.78 1.03
C GLU A 201 -30.52 7.48 2.08
N GLY A 202 -30.36 8.81 1.95
CA GLY A 202 -29.52 9.62 2.83
C GLY A 202 -28.03 9.58 2.47
N ARG A 203 -27.64 9.05 1.31
CA ARG A 203 -26.27 9.00 0.79
C ARG A 203 -26.07 9.78 -0.51
N GLU A 204 -27.10 10.49 -0.97
CA GLU A 204 -27.09 11.30 -2.18
C GLU A 204 -26.01 12.39 -2.12
N HIS A 205 -25.80 12.97 -0.93
CA HIS A 205 -24.80 14.02 -0.71
C HIS A 205 -23.35 13.59 -1.02
N ASN A 206 -23.06 12.29 -1.07
CA ASN A 206 -21.74 11.75 -1.46
C ASN A 206 -21.46 11.87 -2.96
N PHE A 207 -22.46 12.26 -3.74
CA PHE A 207 -22.37 12.46 -5.18
C PHE A 207 -22.53 13.94 -5.54
N ASN A 208 -22.40 14.87 -4.58
CA ASN A 208 -22.43 16.29 -4.90
C ASN A 208 -21.20 16.69 -5.73
N THR A 209 -21.35 17.68 -6.61
CA THR A 209 -20.23 18.28 -7.32
C THR A 209 -19.74 19.53 -6.60
N TYR A 210 -18.47 19.86 -6.78
CA TYR A 210 -17.89 21.11 -6.32
C TYR A 210 -17.47 21.98 -7.50
N ASN A 211 -17.83 23.26 -7.43
CA ASN A 211 -17.50 24.24 -8.45
C ASN A 211 -16.02 24.67 -8.42
N ASP A 212 -15.62 25.45 -9.41
CA ASP A 212 -14.22 25.89 -9.61
C ASP A 212 -13.69 26.85 -8.54
N THR A 213 -14.55 27.37 -7.65
CA THR A 213 -14.10 28.12 -6.47
C THR A 213 -13.67 27.20 -5.32
N THR A 214 -14.08 25.94 -5.40
CA THR A 214 -13.88 24.92 -4.37
C THR A 214 -12.82 23.91 -4.79
N SER A 215 -12.86 23.45 -6.03
CA SER A 215 -11.99 22.39 -6.55
C SER A 215 -11.36 22.85 -7.86
N SER A 216 -10.11 22.46 -8.11
CA SER A 216 -9.42 22.76 -9.36
C SER A 216 -9.04 21.46 -10.07
N ALA A 217 -9.39 21.35 -11.34
CA ALA A 217 -8.92 20.26 -12.20
C ALA A 217 -7.42 20.36 -12.53
N LEU A 218 -6.77 21.48 -12.18
CA LEU A 218 -5.35 21.77 -12.44
C LEU A 218 -4.97 21.60 -13.92
N GLY A 219 -5.90 21.83 -14.84
CA GLY A 219 -5.71 21.66 -16.29
C GLY A 219 -5.46 20.20 -16.70
N VAL A 220 -5.99 19.23 -15.96
CA VAL A 220 -5.90 17.80 -16.25
C VAL A 220 -7.29 17.28 -16.66
N PRO A 221 -7.42 16.50 -17.76
CA PRO A 221 -8.69 15.90 -18.17
C PRO A 221 -9.33 15.03 -17.08
N TYR A 222 -10.62 14.72 -17.22
CA TYR A 222 -11.30 13.76 -16.36
C TYR A 222 -10.67 12.38 -16.48
N ASP A 223 -10.38 11.75 -15.35
CA ASP A 223 -9.67 10.47 -15.32
C ASP A 223 -10.52 9.33 -14.75
N TYR A 224 -11.10 8.51 -15.63
CA TYR A 224 -11.81 7.28 -15.23
C TYR A 224 -10.91 6.28 -14.47
N GLY A 225 -9.59 6.33 -14.68
CA GLY A 225 -8.61 5.46 -14.02
C GLY A 225 -8.08 6.02 -12.70
N SER A 226 -8.54 7.19 -12.25
CA SER A 226 -8.08 7.81 -11.01
C SER A 226 -8.39 6.91 -9.82
N MET A 227 -7.45 6.81 -8.89
CA MET A 227 -7.70 6.11 -7.62
C MET A 227 -8.70 6.86 -6.73
N MET A 228 -8.87 8.16 -6.97
CA MET A 228 -9.85 9.03 -6.34
C MET A 228 -11.24 8.91 -6.98
N HIS A 229 -11.45 8.03 -7.95
CA HIS A 229 -12.76 7.76 -8.52
C HIS A 229 -13.48 6.65 -7.73
N TYR A 230 -14.78 6.84 -7.51
CA TYR A 230 -15.66 5.78 -7.00
C TYR A 230 -15.82 4.62 -7.99
N SER A 231 -16.13 3.43 -7.46
CA SER A 231 -16.58 2.32 -8.29
C SER A 231 -18.01 2.53 -8.77
N LYS A 232 -18.40 1.82 -9.83
CA LYS A 232 -19.75 1.90 -10.40
C LYS A 232 -20.88 1.56 -9.42
N THR A 233 -20.60 0.82 -8.35
CA THR A 233 -21.58 0.34 -7.36
C THR A 233 -21.50 1.05 -6.01
N ALA A 234 -20.73 2.14 -5.90
CA ALA A 234 -20.56 2.88 -4.66
C ALA A 234 -21.93 3.35 -4.11
N PHE A 235 -22.21 3.11 -2.83
CA PHE A 235 -23.47 3.48 -2.15
C PHE A 235 -24.76 2.98 -2.82
N SER A 236 -24.69 1.90 -3.59
CA SER A 236 -25.88 1.33 -4.24
C SER A 236 -26.81 0.64 -3.25
N SER A 237 -28.12 0.89 -3.37
CA SER A 237 -29.17 0.19 -2.62
C SER A 237 -29.30 -1.29 -3.01
N ASN A 238 -28.86 -1.64 -4.22
CA ASN A 238 -28.77 -3.00 -4.72
C ASN A 238 -27.45 -3.17 -5.49
N ARG A 239 -26.53 -3.99 -4.96
CA ARG A 239 -25.18 -4.19 -5.52
C ARG A 239 -25.14 -4.63 -6.98
N SER A 240 -26.22 -5.19 -7.52
CA SER A 240 -26.32 -5.56 -8.94
C SER A 240 -26.57 -4.36 -9.86
N LEU A 241 -26.93 -3.20 -9.29
CA LEU A 241 -27.25 -1.99 -10.03
C LEU A 241 -26.15 -0.93 -9.81
N PRO A 242 -25.60 -0.35 -10.89
CA PRO A 242 -24.63 0.73 -10.77
C PRO A 242 -25.31 2.04 -10.40
N THR A 243 -24.70 2.79 -9.46
CA THR A 243 -25.01 4.18 -9.10
C THR A 243 -24.28 5.17 -10.00
N ILE A 244 -23.12 4.80 -10.54
CA ILE A 244 -22.37 5.59 -11.52
C ILE A 244 -22.30 4.82 -12.83
N VAL A 245 -22.82 5.41 -13.90
CA VAL A 245 -22.75 4.87 -15.26
C VAL A 245 -21.85 5.77 -16.08
N THR A 246 -20.78 5.25 -16.65
CA THR A 246 -19.91 6.03 -17.54
C THR A 246 -20.62 6.30 -18.87
N ASN A 247 -20.61 7.54 -19.35
CA ASN A 247 -21.25 7.93 -20.61
C ASN A 247 -20.65 7.17 -21.81
N ILE A 248 -19.37 6.80 -21.71
CA ILE A 248 -18.71 5.88 -22.64
C ILE A 248 -18.63 4.48 -21.99
N PRO A 249 -19.37 3.48 -22.50
CA PRO A 249 -19.49 2.17 -21.84
C PRO A 249 -18.17 1.43 -21.61
N ALA A 250 -17.15 1.66 -22.45
CA ALA A 250 -15.84 1.03 -22.34
C ALA A 250 -15.12 1.31 -21.00
N PHE A 251 -15.49 2.38 -20.30
CA PHE A 251 -14.90 2.74 -19.01
C PHE A 251 -15.67 2.21 -17.78
N SER A 252 -16.79 1.50 -17.98
CA SER A 252 -17.67 1.05 -16.89
C SER A 252 -16.95 0.21 -15.83
N ASP A 253 -15.98 -0.62 -16.25
CA ASP A 253 -15.18 -1.47 -15.37
C ASP A 253 -13.77 -0.92 -15.11
N VAL A 254 -13.45 0.26 -15.65
CA VAL A 254 -12.20 0.99 -15.39
C VAL A 254 -12.31 1.75 -14.07
N ILE A 255 -13.43 2.45 -13.86
CA ILE A 255 -13.66 3.26 -12.67
C ILE A 255 -13.57 2.46 -11.36
N GLY A 256 -13.10 3.13 -10.30
CA GLY A 256 -12.94 2.51 -8.99
C GLY A 256 -11.79 1.51 -8.91
N GLN A 257 -10.72 1.71 -9.68
CA GLN A 257 -9.50 0.94 -9.52
C GLN A 257 -8.84 1.23 -8.16
N ARG A 258 -8.21 0.21 -7.56
CA ARG A 258 -7.56 0.26 -6.24
C ARG A 258 -6.20 -0.47 -6.29
N MET A 259 -5.44 -0.21 -7.36
CA MET A 259 -4.10 -0.76 -7.56
C MET A 259 -3.05 0.25 -7.09
N GLU A 260 -3.01 1.43 -7.69
CA GLU A 260 -2.08 2.52 -7.36
C GLU A 260 -2.52 3.85 -8.01
N PHE A 261 -1.73 4.93 -7.83
CA PHE A 261 -1.94 6.22 -8.52
C PHE A 261 -2.04 6.07 -10.04
N SER A 262 -2.97 6.79 -10.67
CA SER A 262 -2.95 6.99 -12.11
C SER A 262 -1.89 8.05 -12.52
N ASP A 263 -1.55 8.12 -13.80
CA ASP A 263 -0.69 9.17 -14.33
C ASP A 263 -1.28 10.58 -14.08
N SER A 264 -2.62 10.71 -14.14
CA SER A 264 -3.32 11.97 -13.87
C SER A 264 -3.28 12.35 -12.40
N ASP A 265 -3.43 11.38 -11.48
CA ASP A 265 -3.30 11.62 -10.03
C ASP A 265 -1.91 12.19 -9.72
N LEU A 266 -0.86 11.58 -10.26
CA LEU A 266 0.53 12.03 -10.09
C LEU A 266 0.79 13.39 -10.74
N LEU A 267 0.22 13.65 -11.92
CA LEU A 267 0.35 14.93 -12.62
C LEU A 267 -0.30 16.06 -11.82
N LYS A 268 -1.51 15.84 -11.29
CA LYS A 268 -2.22 16.80 -10.44
C LYS A 268 -1.44 17.10 -9.17
N LEU A 269 -0.96 16.06 -8.48
CA LEU A 269 -0.15 16.21 -7.27
C LEU A 269 1.17 16.95 -7.56
N SER A 270 1.83 16.64 -8.67
CA SER A 270 3.06 17.30 -9.09
C SER A 270 2.85 18.79 -9.42
N ARG A 271 1.75 19.13 -10.08
CA ARG A 271 1.37 20.54 -10.34
C ARG A 271 1.03 21.28 -9.06
N LEU A 272 0.33 20.63 -8.12
CA LEU A 272 -0.06 21.27 -6.86
C LEU A 272 1.14 21.60 -5.96
N TYR A 273 2.15 20.72 -5.91
CA TYR A 273 3.34 20.87 -5.05
C TYR A 273 4.61 21.33 -5.80
N ASN A 274 4.49 21.66 -7.09
CA ASN A 274 5.58 22.05 -7.98
C ASN A 274 6.74 21.02 -7.95
N CYS A 275 6.40 19.74 -8.06
CA CYS A 275 7.39 18.67 -8.10
C CYS A 275 8.12 18.65 -9.45
N THR A 276 9.45 18.64 -9.40
CA THR A 276 10.30 18.50 -10.61
C THR A 276 10.93 17.12 -10.72
N GLN A 277 11.18 16.46 -9.58
CA GLN A 277 11.76 15.13 -9.49
C GLN A 277 11.15 14.38 -8.30
N ALA A 278 11.09 13.06 -8.40
CA ALA A 278 10.69 12.23 -7.28
C ALA A 278 11.86 11.97 -6.32
N SER A 279 11.55 11.68 -5.05
CA SER A 279 12.54 11.60 -3.98
C SER A 279 13.49 10.42 -4.12
N THR A 280 13.01 9.26 -4.58
CA THR A 280 13.80 8.01 -4.66
C THR A 280 13.97 7.47 -6.07
N PHE A 281 13.53 8.19 -7.09
CA PHE A 281 13.75 7.81 -8.49
C PHE A 281 15.14 8.28 -8.95
N LEU A 282 15.92 7.39 -9.55
CA LEU A 282 17.23 7.75 -10.11
C LEU A 282 17.24 7.71 -11.63
N ASP A 283 16.76 6.61 -12.22
CA ASP A 283 16.78 6.46 -13.68
C ASP A 283 15.79 5.42 -14.22
N SER A 284 15.41 5.59 -15.49
CA SER A 284 14.66 4.62 -16.30
C SER A 284 15.17 4.71 -17.73
N CYS A 285 15.49 3.57 -18.34
CA CYS A 285 15.97 3.48 -19.71
C CYS A 285 15.42 2.26 -20.44
N ASP A 286 14.61 2.54 -21.48
CA ASP A 286 13.96 1.60 -22.39
C ASP A 286 14.59 1.61 -23.80
N PHE A 287 15.68 2.38 -23.97
CA PHE A 287 16.44 2.52 -25.23
C PHE A 287 15.66 3.01 -26.46
N GLU A 288 14.46 3.55 -26.28
CA GLU A 288 13.61 4.00 -27.39
C GLU A 288 14.20 5.21 -28.13
N ARG A 289 15.05 6.01 -27.47
CA ARG A 289 15.76 7.15 -28.05
C ARG A 289 17.21 6.83 -28.37
N GLU A 290 17.73 7.41 -29.45
CA GLU A 290 19.11 7.20 -29.94
C GLU A 290 20.19 7.63 -28.95
N ASN A 291 19.88 8.59 -28.07
CA ASN A 291 20.80 9.02 -27.03
C ASN A 291 20.97 8.00 -25.89
N ILE A 292 20.25 6.86 -25.93
CA ILE A 292 20.33 5.75 -24.97
C ILE A 292 20.34 6.21 -23.51
N CYS A 293 19.51 7.20 -23.19
CA CYS A 293 19.38 7.78 -21.84
C CYS A 293 20.68 8.41 -21.27
N GLY A 294 21.65 8.69 -22.15
CA GLY A 294 22.99 9.17 -21.80
C GLY A 294 23.93 8.07 -21.31
N MET A 295 23.60 6.79 -21.54
CA MET A 295 24.54 5.69 -21.31
C MET A 295 25.71 5.77 -22.28
N VAL A 296 26.88 5.29 -21.87
CA VAL A 296 28.11 5.34 -22.67
C VAL A 296 28.81 3.99 -22.69
N GLN A 297 29.62 3.73 -23.71
CA GLN A 297 30.52 2.58 -23.69
C GLN A 297 31.64 2.84 -22.65
N GLY A 298 31.90 1.86 -21.80
CA GLY A 298 32.88 1.98 -20.70
C GLY A 298 34.33 1.81 -21.14
N PRO A 299 35.31 2.33 -20.38
CA PRO A 299 36.73 2.18 -20.67
C PRO A 299 37.18 0.71 -20.51
N GLY A 300 38.19 0.31 -21.29
CA GLY A 300 38.74 -1.06 -21.26
C GLY A 300 37.90 -2.12 -21.99
N ALA A 301 36.84 -1.73 -22.68
CA ALA A 301 36.05 -2.61 -23.54
C ALA A 301 36.78 -2.91 -24.86
N THR A 302 36.81 -4.18 -25.25
CA THR A 302 37.35 -4.66 -26.54
C THR A 302 36.26 -4.92 -27.57
N ALA A 303 35.00 -4.89 -27.15
CA ALA A 303 33.79 -4.93 -27.98
C ALA A 303 32.77 -3.89 -27.52
N GLN A 304 31.68 -3.70 -28.27
CA GLN A 304 30.68 -2.68 -27.99
C GLN A 304 29.29 -3.29 -27.80
N TRP A 305 28.49 -2.65 -26.94
CA TRP A 305 27.05 -2.83 -26.91
C TRP A 305 26.42 -2.07 -28.07
N ALA A 306 25.59 -2.71 -28.88
CA ALA A 306 24.88 -2.09 -29.99
C ALA A 306 23.40 -1.91 -29.67
N ARG A 307 22.83 -0.74 -29.99
CA ARG A 307 21.38 -0.52 -29.95
C ARG A 307 20.76 -1.14 -31.19
N VAL A 308 19.90 -2.14 -31.01
CA VAL A 308 19.29 -2.90 -32.11
C VAL A 308 17.81 -3.13 -31.86
N ALA A 309 17.04 -3.31 -32.94
CA ALA A 309 15.63 -3.69 -32.86
C ALA A 309 15.42 -5.22 -32.85
N LYS A 310 16.44 -5.98 -33.30
CA LYS A 310 16.46 -7.44 -33.34
C LYS A 310 17.90 -7.95 -33.30
N ALA A 311 18.11 -9.14 -32.77
CA ALA A 311 19.40 -9.81 -32.72
C ALA A 311 19.34 -11.22 -33.31
N THR A 312 20.41 -11.63 -33.99
CA THR A 312 20.60 -13.03 -34.41
C THR A 312 20.61 -13.93 -33.18
N GLY A 313 20.03 -15.13 -33.27
CA GLY A 313 19.87 -16.02 -32.10
C GLY A 313 18.82 -15.56 -31.07
N GLY A 314 18.24 -14.36 -31.26
CA GLY A 314 17.26 -13.75 -30.38
C GLY A 314 17.85 -12.67 -29.46
N PRO A 315 17.01 -11.75 -28.95
CA PRO A 315 15.56 -11.69 -29.17
C PRO A 315 15.17 -11.06 -30.51
N SER A 316 14.00 -11.45 -31.02
CA SER A 316 13.42 -10.92 -32.27
C SER A 316 12.77 -9.55 -32.12
N THR A 317 12.50 -9.15 -30.88
CA THR A 317 11.83 -7.90 -30.49
C THR A 317 12.40 -7.43 -29.15
N ASP A 318 12.30 -6.13 -28.89
CA ASP A 318 12.53 -5.53 -27.58
C ASP A 318 11.56 -6.08 -26.52
N TYR A 319 11.88 -5.86 -25.25
CA TYR A 319 10.97 -6.17 -24.16
C TYR A 319 9.97 -5.03 -23.94
N SER A 320 10.35 -3.78 -24.15
CA SER A 320 9.53 -2.59 -23.88
C SER A 320 8.15 -2.66 -24.55
N ASN A 321 8.11 -2.98 -25.83
CA ASN A 321 6.91 -3.04 -26.65
C ASN A 321 6.50 -4.47 -27.04
N MET A 322 7.38 -5.46 -26.85
CA MET A 322 7.17 -6.85 -27.26
C MET A 322 6.77 -6.97 -28.74
N GLY A 323 7.33 -6.12 -29.61
CA GLY A 323 7.04 -6.10 -31.04
C GLY A 323 5.67 -5.52 -31.45
N LYS A 324 4.93 -4.89 -30.53
CA LYS A 324 3.71 -4.14 -30.88
C LYS A 324 4.02 -2.88 -31.72
N CYS A 325 5.20 -2.31 -31.50
CA CYS A 325 5.73 -1.13 -32.17
C CYS A 325 7.22 -1.35 -32.48
N ASN A 326 7.83 -0.43 -33.22
CA ASN A 326 9.29 -0.38 -33.35
C ASN A 326 9.86 -0.05 -31.96
N GLY A 327 10.63 -1.00 -31.40
CA GLY A 327 11.33 -0.82 -30.13
C GLY A 327 12.78 -1.26 -30.23
N TYR A 328 13.58 -0.91 -29.24
CA TYR A 328 15.03 -1.11 -29.26
C TYR A 328 15.54 -1.64 -27.93
N PHE A 329 16.66 -2.37 -27.99
CA PHE A 329 17.37 -2.87 -26.82
C PHE A 329 18.88 -2.82 -27.06
N MET A 330 19.66 -2.94 -25.99
CA MET A 330 21.12 -3.03 -26.10
C MET A 330 21.54 -4.49 -26.23
N HIS A 331 22.41 -4.78 -27.19
CA HIS A 331 22.89 -6.14 -27.47
C HIS A 331 24.40 -6.20 -27.61
N PHE A 332 25.02 -7.15 -26.91
CA PHE A 332 26.40 -7.55 -27.11
C PHE A 332 26.44 -8.89 -27.85
N ALA A 333 26.83 -8.86 -29.13
CA ALA A 333 26.88 -10.02 -30.02
C ALA A 333 28.11 -10.90 -29.72
N THR A 334 28.02 -11.75 -28.70
CA THR A 334 29.12 -12.66 -28.32
C THR A 334 29.42 -13.69 -29.40
N GLY A 335 28.45 -14.04 -30.26
CA GLY A 335 28.64 -14.98 -31.36
C GLY A 335 29.65 -14.52 -32.43
N SER A 336 29.80 -13.21 -32.64
CA SER A 336 30.77 -12.62 -33.59
C SER A 336 32.00 -11.99 -32.91
N ALA A 337 32.04 -11.97 -31.58
CA ALA A 337 33.14 -11.39 -30.82
C ALA A 337 34.30 -12.40 -30.63
N SER A 338 35.53 -11.89 -30.54
CA SER A 338 36.72 -12.70 -30.23
C SER A 338 36.66 -13.28 -28.81
N ALA A 339 37.25 -14.45 -28.59
CA ALA A 339 37.34 -15.05 -27.25
C ALA A 339 38.00 -14.08 -26.26
N GLY A 340 37.41 -13.91 -25.07
CA GLY A 340 37.84 -12.92 -24.07
C GLY A 340 37.41 -11.49 -24.36
N ALA A 341 36.56 -11.25 -25.37
CA ALA A 341 36.02 -9.93 -25.64
C ALA A 341 35.14 -9.44 -24.48
N VAL A 342 35.28 -8.15 -24.16
CA VAL A 342 34.56 -7.48 -23.08
C VAL A 342 33.82 -6.28 -23.66
N ALA A 343 32.52 -6.18 -23.41
CA ALA A 343 31.71 -5.02 -23.72
C ALA A 343 31.18 -4.39 -22.42
N VAL A 344 31.36 -3.09 -22.25
CA VAL A 344 30.92 -2.37 -21.04
C VAL A 344 29.94 -1.26 -21.44
N LEU A 345 28.75 -1.26 -20.84
CA LEU A 345 27.77 -0.18 -20.96
C LEU A 345 27.60 0.48 -19.59
N GLU A 346 27.97 1.76 -19.48
CA GLU A 346 27.86 2.52 -18.24
C GLU A 346 26.69 3.51 -18.29
N SER A 347 25.99 3.68 -17.18
CA SER A 347 24.99 4.75 -17.03
C SER A 347 25.63 6.13 -17.08
N ARG A 348 24.81 7.18 -17.21
CA ARG A 348 25.23 8.53 -16.82
C ARG A 348 25.62 8.57 -15.34
N ARG A 349 26.24 9.67 -14.90
CA ARG A 349 26.50 9.89 -13.46
C ARG A 349 25.18 10.10 -12.73
N LEU A 350 24.97 9.32 -11.67
CA LEU A 350 23.79 9.31 -10.82
C LEU A 350 24.17 9.81 -9.43
N TYR A 351 23.23 10.47 -8.74
CA TYR A 351 23.45 11.12 -7.46
C TYR A 351 22.50 10.52 -6.43
N PRO A 352 22.97 9.56 -5.61
CA PRO A 352 22.13 8.94 -4.61
C PRO A 352 21.85 9.91 -3.46
N SER A 353 20.64 9.83 -2.91
CA SER A 353 20.25 10.55 -1.68
C SER A 353 20.07 9.61 -0.49
N ARG A 354 20.05 8.29 -0.74
CA ARG A 354 19.95 7.23 0.26
C ARG A 354 21.12 6.26 0.11
N GLY A 355 21.40 5.51 1.18
CA GLY A 355 22.49 4.53 1.20
C GLY A 355 22.15 3.15 0.64
N TYR A 356 21.09 3.02 -0.15
CA TYR A 356 20.69 1.76 -0.79
C TYR A 356 19.86 2.03 -2.04
N GLN A 357 19.97 1.13 -3.02
CA GLN A 357 19.25 1.22 -4.29
C GLN A 357 18.82 -0.18 -4.75
N CYS A 358 17.82 -0.23 -5.60
CA CYS A 358 17.44 -1.40 -6.35
C CYS A 358 17.58 -1.13 -7.84
N LEU A 359 18.53 -1.82 -8.46
CA LEU A 359 18.65 -1.90 -9.90
C LEU A 359 17.78 -3.04 -10.39
N GLN A 360 16.97 -2.79 -11.41
CA GLN A 360 16.22 -3.81 -12.11
C GLN A 360 16.35 -3.64 -13.62
N PHE A 361 16.32 -4.76 -14.35
CA PHE A 361 16.42 -4.76 -15.80
C PHE A 361 15.94 -6.09 -16.35
N PHE A 362 15.57 -6.10 -17.63
CA PHE A 362 15.30 -7.32 -18.37
C PHE A 362 16.55 -7.78 -19.12
N TYR A 363 16.86 -9.06 -18.99
CA TYR A 363 18.02 -9.71 -19.57
C TYR A 363 17.60 -10.87 -20.45
N TYR A 364 18.21 -10.98 -21.63
CA TYR A 364 18.03 -12.11 -22.54
C TYR A 364 19.41 -12.67 -22.90
N ASN A 365 19.55 -14.00 -22.87
CA ASN A 365 20.80 -14.66 -23.23
C ASN A 365 20.58 -15.70 -24.34
N SER A 366 21.02 -15.39 -25.55
CA SER A 366 21.13 -16.30 -26.70
C SER A 366 22.57 -16.77 -26.96
N GLY A 367 23.51 -16.34 -26.12
CA GLY A 367 24.94 -16.66 -26.23
C GLY A 367 25.30 -18.04 -25.69
N ALA A 368 26.60 -18.25 -25.48
CA ALA A 368 27.13 -19.48 -24.91
C ALA A 368 26.85 -19.54 -23.38
N PRO A 369 26.74 -20.73 -22.78
CA PRO A 369 26.55 -20.87 -21.34
C PRO A 369 27.65 -20.28 -20.46
N GLU A 370 28.85 -20.14 -21.01
CA GLU A 370 30.00 -19.55 -20.36
C GLU A 370 29.98 -18.02 -20.42
N ASP A 371 29.26 -17.43 -21.38
CA ASP A 371 29.18 -15.97 -21.51
C ASP A 371 28.53 -15.37 -20.27
N THR A 372 29.15 -14.33 -19.70
CA THR A 372 28.70 -13.75 -18.43
C THR A 372 28.29 -12.30 -18.58
N LEU A 373 27.23 -11.94 -17.85
CA LEU A 373 26.87 -10.56 -17.58
C LEU A 373 27.19 -10.25 -16.12
N SER A 374 27.95 -9.20 -15.87
CA SER A 374 28.24 -8.72 -14.51
C SER A 374 27.81 -7.26 -14.35
N VAL A 375 27.26 -6.96 -13.18
CA VAL A 375 26.88 -5.62 -12.74
C VAL A 375 27.95 -5.09 -11.81
N TRP A 376 28.52 -3.96 -12.19
CA TRP A 376 29.52 -3.21 -11.43
C TRP A 376 28.98 -1.83 -11.09
N VAL A 377 29.58 -1.21 -10.07
CA VAL A 377 29.36 0.19 -9.76
C VAL A 377 30.71 0.90 -9.84
N ARG A 378 30.75 2.06 -10.51
CA ARG A 378 31.88 2.98 -10.47
C ARG A 378 31.53 4.14 -9.53
N GLU A 379 32.13 4.15 -8.34
CA GLU A 379 31.86 5.13 -7.28
C GLU A 379 32.90 6.26 -7.35
N TYR A 380 32.46 7.51 -7.27
CA TYR A 380 33.33 8.68 -7.33
C TYR A 380 33.29 9.41 -5.99
N ASP A 381 34.47 9.63 -5.42
CA ASP A 381 34.64 10.38 -4.18
C ASP A 381 35.87 11.31 -4.29
N HIS A 382 36.16 12.09 -3.24
CA HIS A 382 37.31 12.98 -3.22
C HIS A 382 38.66 12.26 -3.35
N ALA A 383 38.77 11.00 -2.91
CA ALA A 383 39.99 10.21 -3.00
C ALA A 383 40.14 9.50 -4.36
N ASN A 384 39.03 9.23 -5.05
CA ASN A 384 38.95 8.52 -6.31
C ASN A 384 38.14 9.36 -7.34
N PRO A 385 38.68 10.51 -7.80
CA PRO A 385 37.96 11.40 -8.72
C PRO A 385 37.71 10.77 -10.10
N ASP A 386 38.53 9.80 -10.51
CA ASP A 386 38.37 9.02 -11.74
C ASP A 386 37.44 7.80 -11.57
N GLY A 387 37.01 7.56 -10.33
CA GLY A 387 36.03 6.54 -9.96
C GLY A 387 36.64 5.17 -9.72
N LYS A 388 36.28 4.56 -8.58
CA LYS A 388 36.67 3.20 -8.21
C LYS A 388 35.61 2.21 -8.63
N LEU A 389 36.00 1.19 -9.39
CA LEU A 389 35.09 0.14 -9.86
C LEU A 389 34.96 -0.97 -8.81
N ARG A 390 33.72 -1.41 -8.54
CA ARG A 390 33.41 -2.48 -7.59
C ARG A 390 32.40 -3.44 -8.20
N LEU A 391 32.72 -4.74 -8.20
CA LEU A 391 31.80 -5.79 -8.64
C LEU A 391 30.66 -5.90 -7.63
N ILE A 392 29.43 -5.90 -8.12
CA ILE A 392 28.24 -6.12 -7.28
C ILE A 392 27.76 -7.56 -7.42
N LYS A 393 27.53 -7.99 -8.66
CA LYS A 393 26.92 -9.29 -8.94
C LYS A 393 27.27 -9.77 -10.34
N THR A 394 27.61 -11.04 -10.47
CA THR A 394 27.57 -11.75 -11.74
C THR A 394 26.21 -12.42 -11.87
N ILE A 395 25.60 -12.34 -13.06
CA ILE A 395 24.32 -12.98 -13.35
C ILE A 395 24.62 -14.42 -13.78
N ASP A 396 24.43 -15.34 -12.84
CA ASP A 396 24.66 -16.76 -13.05
C ASP A 396 23.43 -17.45 -13.65
N GLY A 397 23.66 -18.52 -14.41
CA GLY A 397 22.61 -19.39 -14.93
C GLY A 397 22.79 -19.74 -16.41
N PRO A 398 22.17 -20.84 -16.88
CA PRO A 398 22.25 -21.20 -18.29
C PRO A 398 21.57 -20.15 -19.18
N PRO A 399 21.94 -20.06 -20.46
CA PRO A 399 21.26 -19.18 -21.41
C PRO A 399 19.79 -19.55 -21.48
N GLU A 400 18.91 -18.57 -21.31
CA GLU A 400 17.50 -18.74 -21.60
C GLU A 400 17.13 -17.85 -22.78
N ALA A 401 16.55 -18.47 -23.81
CA ALA A 401 16.03 -17.80 -25.01
C ALA A 401 14.74 -17.01 -24.71
N GLN A 402 14.73 -16.26 -23.61
CA GLN A 402 13.62 -15.50 -23.11
C GLN A 402 14.05 -14.36 -22.18
N TRP A 403 13.32 -13.24 -22.24
CA TRP A 403 13.53 -12.10 -21.33
C TRP A 403 13.27 -12.48 -19.86
N GLN A 404 14.23 -12.14 -18.99
CA GLN A 404 14.21 -12.41 -17.56
C GLN A 404 14.34 -11.11 -16.77
N LEU A 405 13.47 -10.91 -15.78
CA LEU A 405 13.60 -9.78 -14.86
C LEU A 405 14.67 -10.10 -13.80
N HIS A 406 15.68 -9.24 -13.68
CA HIS A 406 16.67 -9.30 -12.62
C HIS A 406 16.52 -8.13 -11.67
N HIS A 407 16.77 -8.39 -10.38
CA HIS A 407 16.92 -7.37 -9.34
C HIS A 407 18.32 -7.49 -8.73
N VAL A 408 18.98 -6.36 -8.55
CA VAL A 408 20.33 -6.25 -7.98
C VAL A 408 20.31 -5.15 -6.92
N SER A 409 20.44 -5.56 -5.65
CA SER A 409 20.56 -4.65 -4.53
C SER A 409 21.90 -3.94 -4.56
N LEU A 410 21.88 -2.61 -4.54
CA LEU A 410 23.07 -1.77 -4.44
C LEU A 410 23.09 -1.07 -3.07
N ASN A 411 24.29 -0.69 -2.61
CA ASN A 411 24.53 -0.04 -1.33
C ASN A 411 25.47 1.16 -1.49
N VAL A 412 25.29 1.91 -2.57
CA VAL A 412 26.18 3.02 -2.91
C VAL A 412 25.88 4.21 -2.00
N THR A 413 26.93 4.77 -1.39
CA THR A 413 26.82 5.90 -0.44
C THR A 413 27.68 7.10 -0.83
N THR A 414 28.51 6.98 -1.88
CA THR A 414 29.30 8.09 -2.42
C THR A 414 28.44 9.14 -3.11
N ASP A 415 28.96 10.37 -3.21
CA ASP A 415 28.27 11.53 -3.81
C ASP A 415 27.66 11.26 -5.19
N LYS A 416 28.35 10.47 -6.01
CA LYS A 416 27.88 10.07 -7.34
C LYS A 416 28.47 8.74 -7.78
N PHE A 417 27.76 8.04 -8.66
CA PHE A 417 28.22 6.77 -9.22
C PHE A 417 27.71 6.54 -10.64
N ARG A 418 28.21 5.47 -11.25
CA ARG A 418 27.63 4.85 -12.46
C ARG A 418 27.35 3.38 -12.20
N VAL A 419 26.27 2.88 -12.80
CA VAL A 419 26.07 1.43 -12.97
C VAL A 419 26.77 1.02 -14.26
N ALA A 420 27.55 -0.05 -14.22
CA ALA A 420 28.26 -0.58 -15.38
C ALA A 420 27.86 -2.04 -15.64
N PHE A 421 27.27 -2.28 -16.80
CA PHE A 421 26.91 -3.60 -17.30
C PHE A 421 28.06 -4.12 -18.15
N ARG A 422 28.76 -5.15 -17.65
CA ARG A 422 29.92 -5.74 -18.29
C ARG A 422 29.58 -7.13 -18.80
N GLY A 423 29.48 -7.27 -20.12
CA GLY A 423 29.35 -8.54 -20.81
C GLY A 423 30.72 -9.08 -21.19
N GLU A 424 30.96 -10.37 -20.95
CA GLU A 424 32.21 -11.03 -21.28
C GLU A 424 31.94 -12.30 -22.08
N LYS A 425 32.64 -12.45 -23.22
CA LYS A 425 32.65 -13.68 -23.98
C LYS A 425 33.66 -14.65 -23.39
N HIS A 426 33.20 -15.81 -22.93
CA HIS A 426 34.05 -16.89 -22.45
C HIS A 426 34.06 -18.05 -23.45
N GLY A 427 35.19 -18.77 -23.55
CA GLY A 427 35.34 -19.90 -24.46
C GLY A 427 35.76 -19.57 -25.90
N ALA A 428 36.11 -20.61 -26.65
CA ALA A 428 36.62 -20.51 -28.03
C ALA A 428 35.53 -20.23 -29.07
N ALA A 429 35.94 -19.76 -30.25
CA ALA A 429 35.07 -19.31 -31.34
C ALA A 429 34.24 -20.43 -31.99
N SER A 430 33.14 -20.85 -31.37
CA SER A 430 31.85 -21.28 -31.95
C SER A 430 31.09 -22.14 -30.92
N PRO A 431 30.06 -21.60 -30.24
CA PRO A 431 28.65 -21.76 -30.67
C PRO A 431 27.75 -20.56 -30.26
N PRO A 432 26.40 -20.66 -30.31
CA PRO A 432 25.50 -20.22 -31.40
C PRO A 432 25.57 -18.71 -31.78
N PRO A 433 24.93 -18.26 -32.89
CA PRO A 433 25.02 -16.88 -33.39
C PRO A 433 24.17 -15.86 -32.58
N GLY A 434 24.36 -15.84 -31.26
CA GLY A 434 23.60 -15.01 -30.32
C GLY A 434 24.45 -14.02 -29.51
N GLY A 435 23.96 -13.68 -28.33
CA GLY A 435 24.62 -12.76 -27.42
C GLY A 435 23.82 -12.42 -26.17
N LEU A 436 24.21 -11.31 -25.54
CA LEU A 436 23.63 -10.80 -24.31
C LEU A 436 22.80 -9.56 -24.61
N SER A 437 21.56 -9.49 -24.14
CA SER A 437 20.69 -8.33 -24.38
C SER A 437 20.12 -7.75 -23.09
N LEU A 438 20.02 -6.41 -23.04
CA LEU A 438 19.51 -5.63 -21.92
C LEU A 438 18.39 -4.70 -22.37
N ASP A 439 17.34 -4.61 -21.58
CA ASP A 439 16.22 -3.70 -21.82
C ASP A 439 15.51 -3.29 -20.50
N ASP A 440 14.67 -2.26 -20.56
CA ASP A 440 13.81 -1.80 -19.45
C ASP A 440 14.57 -1.62 -18.11
N ILE A 441 15.73 -0.97 -18.16
CA ILE A 441 16.59 -0.71 -17.00
C ILE A 441 15.92 0.36 -16.12
N ASN A 442 15.65 0.03 -14.86
CA ASN A 442 15.15 0.98 -13.88
C ASN A 442 16.02 0.97 -12.63
N LEU A 443 16.24 2.15 -12.07
CA LEU A 443 17.02 2.32 -10.85
C LEU A 443 16.29 3.28 -9.90
N SER A 444 16.07 2.80 -8.68
CA SER A 444 15.44 3.57 -7.61
C SER A 444 16.13 3.33 -6.28
N GLU A 445 16.04 4.29 -5.38
CA GLU A 445 16.54 4.21 -4.01
C GLU A 445 15.54 3.48 -3.09
N THR A 446 15.19 2.25 -3.48
CA THR A 446 14.23 1.39 -2.80
C THR A 446 14.87 0.03 -2.49
N ALA A 447 14.27 -0.74 -1.58
CA ALA A 447 14.69 -2.12 -1.37
C ALA A 447 14.25 -3.01 -2.55
N CYS A 448 15.12 -3.93 -2.99
CA CYS A 448 14.72 -4.92 -3.98
C CYS A 448 13.77 -5.97 -3.41
N PRO A 449 12.92 -6.60 -4.25
CA PRO A 449 12.29 -7.87 -3.95
C PRO A 449 13.28 -8.91 -3.46
N GLU A 450 12.93 -9.54 -2.34
CA GLU A 450 13.73 -10.64 -1.81
C GLU A 450 13.59 -11.88 -2.69
N HIS A 451 12.37 -12.10 -3.20
CA HIS A 451 12.01 -13.25 -4.00
C HIS A 451 11.17 -12.79 -5.20
N VAL A 452 11.26 -13.54 -6.29
CA VAL A 452 10.43 -13.34 -7.48
C VAL A 452 9.90 -14.69 -7.94
N TRP A 453 8.59 -14.82 -7.97
CA TRP A 453 7.89 -15.94 -8.57
C TRP A 453 7.48 -15.60 -10.00
N ARG A 454 8.15 -16.23 -10.96
CA ARG A 454 7.82 -16.12 -12.40
C ARG A 454 6.80 -17.18 -12.78
N VAL A 455 5.61 -16.75 -13.22
CA VAL A 455 4.58 -17.63 -13.75
C VAL A 455 4.57 -17.54 -15.28
N LYS A 456 4.84 -18.67 -15.94
CA LYS A 456 4.85 -18.80 -17.41
C LYS A 456 3.43 -19.07 -17.93
N ASP A 457 3.17 -18.66 -19.16
CA ASP A 457 1.91 -18.88 -19.90
C ASP A 457 0.64 -18.51 -19.11
N PHE A 458 0.68 -17.36 -18.43
CA PHE A 458 -0.36 -16.97 -17.48
C PHE A 458 -1.74 -16.78 -18.13
N ASN A 459 -1.78 -16.32 -19.38
CA ASN A 459 -3.03 -16.22 -20.15
C ASN A 459 -3.72 -17.57 -20.30
N ARG A 460 -2.94 -18.62 -20.58
CA ARG A 460 -3.47 -19.99 -20.69
C ARG A 460 -3.96 -20.46 -19.34
N LEU A 461 -3.17 -20.27 -18.27
CA LEU A 461 -3.57 -20.65 -16.91
C LEU A 461 -4.90 -19.99 -16.51
N MET A 462 -5.07 -18.69 -16.71
CA MET A 462 -6.34 -18.02 -16.43
C MET A 462 -7.51 -18.56 -17.26
N ALA A 463 -7.28 -18.98 -18.51
CA ALA A 463 -8.33 -19.48 -19.39
C ALA A 463 -8.70 -20.94 -19.12
N THR A 464 -7.76 -21.77 -18.66
CA THR A 464 -7.94 -23.22 -18.57
C THR A 464 -8.03 -23.75 -17.15
N THR A 465 -7.54 -23.02 -16.15
CA THR A 465 -7.57 -23.49 -14.76
C THR A 465 -8.98 -23.36 -14.18
N PRO A 466 -9.61 -24.45 -13.70
CA PRO A 466 -10.93 -24.39 -13.10
C PRO A 466 -10.95 -23.53 -11.82
N PRO A 467 -12.11 -22.98 -11.42
CA PRO A 467 -12.26 -22.33 -10.12
C PRO A 467 -11.84 -23.24 -8.95
N ASP A 468 -11.40 -22.66 -7.85
CA ASP A 468 -10.84 -23.33 -6.65
C ASP A 468 -9.57 -24.17 -6.90
N THR A 469 -8.91 -24.01 -8.06
CA THR A 469 -7.67 -24.75 -8.37
C THR A 469 -6.44 -23.84 -8.22
N PRO A 470 -5.63 -24.01 -7.15
CA PRO A 470 -4.43 -23.19 -6.95
C PRO A 470 -3.23 -23.69 -7.75
N ILE A 471 -2.36 -22.76 -8.11
CA ILE A 471 -0.95 -22.99 -8.42
C ILE A 471 -0.11 -22.44 -7.27
N TYR A 472 1.03 -23.08 -6.98
CA TYR A 472 1.90 -22.70 -5.88
C TYR A 472 3.27 -22.25 -6.37
N SER A 473 3.84 -21.25 -5.72
CA SER A 473 5.24 -20.87 -5.91
C SER A 473 6.20 -21.97 -5.44
N PRO A 474 7.48 -21.92 -5.82
CA PRO A 474 8.51 -22.61 -5.04
C PRO A 474 8.50 -22.17 -3.57
N PRO A 475 8.94 -23.01 -2.62
CA PRO A 475 9.20 -22.58 -1.25
C PRO A 475 10.30 -21.51 -1.21
N PHE A 476 10.01 -20.38 -0.58
CA PHE A 476 10.96 -19.30 -0.33
C PHE A 476 11.39 -19.29 1.13
N ALA A 477 12.60 -18.81 1.40
CA ALA A 477 13.12 -18.64 2.76
C ALA A 477 13.21 -17.16 3.10
N SER A 478 12.67 -16.79 4.26
CA SER A 478 12.87 -15.48 4.87
C SER A 478 14.28 -15.35 5.46
N ARG A 479 14.71 -14.11 5.73
CA ARG A 479 15.99 -13.83 6.41
C ARG A 479 16.10 -14.47 7.80
N GLU A 480 14.98 -14.69 8.45
CA GLU A 480 14.90 -15.21 9.82
C GLU A 480 14.65 -16.72 9.85
N GLY A 481 14.74 -17.37 8.69
CA GLY A 481 14.70 -18.83 8.57
C GLY A 481 13.30 -19.43 8.48
N TYR A 482 12.21 -18.65 8.55
CA TYR A 482 10.88 -19.14 8.20
C TYR A 482 10.80 -19.38 6.70
N ARG A 483 10.17 -20.50 6.30
CA ARG A 483 9.86 -20.74 4.90
C ARG A 483 8.39 -20.48 4.61
N PHE A 484 8.11 -20.02 3.40
CA PHE A 484 6.76 -19.70 2.97
C PHE A 484 6.54 -20.02 1.50
N GLN A 485 5.27 -20.11 1.10
CA GLN A 485 4.84 -20.39 -0.26
C GLN A 485 3.62 -19.54 -0.61
N MET A 486 3.57 -19.03 -1.84
CA MET A 486 2.44 -18.26 -2.35
C MET A 486 1.51 -19.19 -3.15
N GLY A 487 0.23 -19.19 -2.83
CA GLY A 487 -0.84 -19.84 -3.59
C GLY A 487 -1.59 -18.81 -4.43
N LEU A 488 -1.76 -19.06 -5.72
CA LEU A 488 -2.54 -18.22 -6.63
C LEU A 488 -3.63 -19.07 -7.26
N TYR A 489 -4.84 -18.53 -7.40
CA TYR A 489 -5.98 -19.18 -8.06
C TYR A 489 -6.26 -18.43 -9.37
N PRO A 490 -5.73 -18.90 -10.51
CA PRO A 490 -5.87 -18.21 -11.79
C PRO A 490 -7.30 -18.17 -12.34
N GLY A 491 -8.12 -19.16 -11.99
CA GLY A 491 -9.55 -19.23 -12.35
C GLY A 491 -10.48 -18.68 -11.26
N GLY A 492 -9.93 -18.08 -10.20
CA GLY A 492 -10.66 -17.60 -9.03
C GLY A 492 -11.17 -18.68 -8.10
N THR A 493 -11.96 -18.26 -7.11
CA THR A 493 -12.66 -19.16 -6.18
C THR A 493 -14.12 -19.34 -6.60
N LYS A 494 -14.82 -20.34 -6.05
CA LYS A 494 -16.27 -20.49 -6.28
C LYS A 494 -17.07 -19.24 -5.94
N ASP A 495 -16.68 -18.54 -4.87
CA ASP A 495 -17.35 -17.32 -4.42
C ASP A 495 -16.94 -16.08 -5.22
N SER A 496 -15.87 -16.16 -6.01
CA SER A 496 -15.30 -15.05 -6.78
C SER A 496 -14.66 -15.54 -8.09
N PRO A 497 -15.44 -16.09 -9.04
CA PRO A 497 -14.91 -16.76 -10.24
C PRO A 497 -14.37 -15.81 -11.32
N ALA A 498 -14.63 -14.51 -11.20
CA ALA A 498 -14.12 -13.47 -12.11
C ALA A 498 -12.89 -12.74 -11.54
N GLU A 499 -12.32 -13.24 -10.45
CA GLU A 499 -11.26 -12.62 -9.67
C GLU A 499 -10.09 -13.58 -9.56
N LEU A 500 -8.87 -13.06 -9.60
CA LEU A 500 -7.72 -13.80 -9.09
C LEU A 500 -7.80 -13.84 -7.58
N ALA A 501 -7.45 -14.98 -6.97
CA ALA A 501 -7.25 -15.08 -5.53
C ALA A 501 -5.80 -15.40 -5.20
N ALA A 502 -5.30 -14.88 -4.08
CA ALA A 502 -3.91 -15.05 -3.67
C ALA A 502 -3.80 -15.25 -2.16
N TYR A 503 -3.00 -16.24 -1.74
CA TYR A 503 -2.85 -16.66 -0.35
C TYR A 503 -1.39 -16.95 -0.01
N ALA A 504 -0.98 -16.60 1.20
CA ALA A 504 0.32 -16.88 1.77
C ALA A 504 0.23 -18.06 2.74
N HIS A 505 1.18 -18.99 2.65
CA HIS A 505 1.29 -20.16 3.52
C HIS A 505 2.67 -20.22 4.15
N LEU A 506 2.78 -20.57 5.43
CA LEU A 506 4.04 -21.04 5.99
C LEU A 506 4.28 -22.50 5.59
N VAL A 507 5.54 -22.86 5.36
CA VAL A 507 5.93 -24.23 5.00
C VAL A 507 7.07 -24.71 5.89
N ALA A 508 7.13 -26.02 6.10
CA ALA A 508 8.21 -26.68 6.83
C ALA A 508 8.78 -27.83 6.00
N LEU A 509 10.04 -27.67 5.58
CA LEU A 509 10.81 -28.68 4.86
C LEU A 509 11.60 -29.57 5.84
N PRO A 510 12.07 -30.76 5.40
CA PRO A 510 12.99 -31.57 6.18
C PRO A 510 14.23 -30.76 6.57
N GLY A 511 14.57 -30.75 7.86
CA GLY A 511 15.73 -30.02 8.41
C GLY A 511 15.43 -28.61 8.93
N ASP A 512 14.23 -28.06 8.73
CA ASP A 512 13.86 -26.77 9.32
C ASP A 512 13.71 -26.91 10.86
N ALA A 513 14.52 -26.20 11.62
CA ALA A 513 14.49 -26.17 13.08
C ALA A 513 14.92 -24.81 13.63
N GLY A 514 14.57 -24.51 14.88
CA GLY A 514 15.00 -23.30 15.60
C GLY A 514 14.10 -22.07 15.44
N GLN A 515 13.06 -22.13 14.59
CA GLN A 515 12.08 -21.04 14.46
C GLN A 515 11.13 -20.99 15.67
N ARG A 516 10.73 -19.78 16.07
CA ARG A 516 9.71 -19.56 17.11
C ARG A 516 8.31 -19.81 16.54
N TRP A 517 7.46 -20.49 17.29
CA TRP A 517 6.08 -20.78 16.88
C TRP A 517 5.10 -20.43 18.02
N PRO A 518 3.91 -19.88 17.72
CA PRO A 518 3.44 -19.40 16.42
C PRO A 518 4.31 -18.27 15.85
N CYS A 519 4.37 -18.14 14.52
CA CYS A 519 5.24 -17.22 13.80
C CYS A 519 4.87 -15.75 14.13
N PRO A 520 5.73 -14.99 14.84
CA PRO A 520 5.34 -13.68 15.35
C PRO A 520 5.65 -12.55 14.37
N TRP A 521 4.59 -11.84 13.97
CA TRP A 521 4.60 -10.52 13.33
C TRP A 521 5.43 -10.42 12.04
N LYS A 522 5.33 -11.44 11.19
CA LYS A 522 6.00 -11.47 9.90
C LYS A 522 5.09 -10.95 8.80
N GLN A 523 5.39 -9.74 8.31
CA GLN A 523 4.66 -9.18 7.19
C GLN A 523 5.13 -9.80 5.87
N MET A 524 4.21 -10.43 5.16
CA MET A 524 4.37 -10.97 3.82
C MET A 524 3.60 -10.10 2.83
N THR A 525 4.27 -9.63 1.79
CA THR A 525 3.66 -8.82 0.73
C THR A 525 3.73 -9.57 -0.59
N MET A 526 2.56 -9.75 -1.21
CA MET A 526 2.42 -10.22 -2.58
C MET A 526 2.22 -9.00 -3.48
N MET A 527 3.16 -8.79 -4.39
CA MET A 527 3.04 -7.77 -5.43
C MET A 527 2.96 -8.44 -6.80
N LEU A 528 1.86 -8.22 -7.50
CA LEU A 528 1.72 -8.52 -8.91
C LEU A 528 2.22 -7.33 -9.71
N MET A 529 3.34 -7.51 -10.40
CA MET A 529 4.04 -6.44 -11.10
C MET A 529 3.34 -6.06 -12.40
N ASP A 530 3.04 -4.76 -12.54
CA ASP A 530 2.78 -4.14 -13.84
C ASP A 530 4.13 -3.94 -14.55
N GLN A 531 4.35 -4.61 -15.68
CA GLN A 531 5.67 -4.67 -16.37
C GLN A 531 5.86 -3.49 -17.34
N HIS A 532 5.32 -2.32 -16.98
CA HIS A 532 5.53 -1.11 -17.74
C HIS A 532 7.03 -0.74 -17.75
N PRO A 533 7.59 -0.33 -18.91
CA PRO A 533 9.00 0.05 -19.08
C PRO A 533 9.54 1.00 -18.00
N HIS A 534 8.78 2.05 -17.73
CA HIS A 534 9.12 3.07 -16.74
C HIS A 534 8.52 2.77 -15.35
N ILE A 535 9.36 2.61 -14.33
CA ILE A 535 8.95 2.21 -12.97
C ILE A 535 7.90 3.14 -12.35
N GLN A 536 8.03 4.45 -12.54
CA GLN A 536 7.08 5.43 -11.99
C GLN A 536 5.66 5.32 -12.58
N LYS A 537 5.51 4.70 -13.75
CA LYS A 537 4.20 4.49 -14.43
C LYS A 537 3.57 3.13 -14.15
N ARG A 538 4.24 2.29 -13.37
CA ARG A 538 3.70 0.98 -12.97
C ARG A 538 2.56 1.19 -11.97
N MET A 539 1.45 0.52 -12.20
CA MET A 539 0.33 0.44 -11.27
C MET A 539 0.26 -0.99 -10.73
N SER A 540 1.31 -1.42 -10.03
CA SER A 540 1.40 -2.81 -9.56
C SER A 540 0.32 -3.10 -8.52
N ASN A 541 -0.28 -4.30 -8.56
CA ASN A 541 -1.31 -4.66 -7.60
C ASN A 541 -0.67 -5.36 -6.39
N GLN A 542 -0.86 -4.82 -5.19
CA GLN A 542 -0.21 -5.31 -3.98
C GLN A 542 -1.20 -5.65 -2.87
N ARG A 543 -0.92 -6.73 -2.13
CA ARG A 543 -1.55 -7.06 -0.84
C ARG A 543 -0.49 -7.49 0.17
N SER A 544 -0.69 -7.13 1.43
CA SER A 544 0.18 -7.54 2.53
C SER A 544 -0.64 -8.15 3.65
N PHE A 545 -0.07 -9.14 4.31
CA PHE A 545 -0.65 -9.83 5.45
C PHE A 545 0.45 -10.00 6.50
N THR A 546 0.10 -9.99 7.78
CA THR A 546 1.07 -10.15 8.86
C THR A 546 0.69 -11.35 9.71
N THR A 547 1.68 -12.16 10.10
CA THR A 547 1.44 -13.33 10.96
C THR A 547 1.15 -12.88 12.40
N ASP A 548 -0.12 -12.84 12.79
CA ASP A 548 -0.50 -12.62 14.18
C ASP A 548 -0.34 -13.93 14.96
N PRO A 549 0.59 -14.03 15.94
CA PRO A 549 0.82 -15.26 16.68
C PRO A 549 -0.40 -15.71 17.51
N ASN A 550 -1.34 -14.82 17.79
CA ASN A 550 -2.55 -15.11 18.54
C ASN A 550 -3.74 -15.49 17.66
N ALA A 551 -3.65 -15.34 16.33
CA ALA A 551 -4.75 -15.66 15.43
C ALA A 551 -5.07 -17.16 15.45
N THR A 552 -6.35 -17.49 15.65
CA THR A 552 -6.85 -18.87 15.63
C THR A 552 -7.48 -19.23 14.29
N ASN A 553 -7.55 -20.54 13.98
CA ASN A 553 -8.17 -21.06 12.75
C ASN A 553 -9.67 -20.71 12.59
N THR A 554 -10.33 -20.21 13.64
CA THR A 554 -11.76 -19.87 13.65
C THR A 554 -12.05 -18.38 13.50
N GLU A 555 -11.05 -17.51 13.67
CA GLU A 555 -11.26 -16.05 13.83
C GLU A 555 -11.10 -15.23 12.55
N VAL A 556 -10.71 -15.86 11.43
CA VAL A 556 -10.42 -15.13 10.19
C VAL A 556 -11.38 -15.52 9.07
N VAL A 557 -12.65 -15.23 9.30
CA VAL A 557 -13.63 -14.98 8.24
C VAL A 557 -14.21 -13.60 8.52
N SER A 558 -13.44 -12.57 8.19
CA SER A 558 -13.93 -11.19 8.21
C SER A 558 -13.98 -10.67 6.79
N GLY A 559 -15.20 -10.61 6.24
CA GLY A 559 -15.55 -9.61 5.24
C GLY A 559 -16.53 -10.07 4.15
N ASP A 560 -17.34 -9.10 3.71
CA ASP A 560 -18.45 -9.30 2.77
C ASP A 560 -18.04 -9.01 1.33
N GLY A 561 -18.02 -10.05 0.48
CA GLY A 561 -18.14 -10.03 -0.99
C GLY A 561 -17.19 -9.16 -1.84
N ASP A 562 -16.33 -8.36 -1.22
CA ASP A 562 -15.38 -7.39 -1.80
C ASP A 562 -14.08 -7.29 -0.98
N ASP A 563 -14.06 -8.08 0.09
CA ASP A 563 -13.19 -7.96 1.24
C ASP A 563 -13.12 -9.29 1.98
N LEU A 564 -13.18 -10.42 1.27
CA LEU A 564 -12.85 -11.67 1.92
C LEU A 564 -11.33 -11.69 2.08
N THR A 565 -10.85 -11.24 3.23
CA THR A 565 -9.75 -11.96 3.87
C THR A 565 -10.33 -13.29 4.32
N SER A 566 -10.12 -14.30 3.49
CA SER A 566 -10.53 -15.66 3.77
C SER A 566 -9.32 -16.43 4.26
N VAL A 567 -9.49 -17.17 5.34
CA VAL A 567 -8.65 -18.36 5.55
C VAL A 567 -9.22 -19.46 4.68
N LEU A 568 -8.37 -20.07 3.85
CA LEU A 568 -8.74 -21.31 3.18
C LEU A 568 -8.74 -22.41 4.23
N PRO A 569 -9.91 -22.99 4.59
CA PRO A 569 -9.93 -24.05 5.57
C PRO A 569 -9.29 -25.29 4.95
N LEU A 570 -8.13 -25.69 5.48
CA LEU A 570 -7.68 -27.08 5.35
C LEU A 570 -8.64 -27.96 6.15
N PRO A 571 -8.91 -29.22 5.74
CA PRO A 571 -9.78 -30.11 6.49
C PRO A 571 -9.34 -30.20 7.97
N PRO A 572 -10.29 -30.21 8.92
CA PRO A 572 -10.14 -29.54 10.20
C PRO A 572 -9.21 -30.31 11.14
N LYS A 573 -8.16 -29.63 11.61
CA LYS A 573 -7.76 -29.77 13.02
C LYS A 573 -8.37 -28.56 13.78
N PRO A 574 -9.43 -28.77 14.58
CA PRO A 574 -10.22 -27.69 15.18
C PRO A 574 -9.52 -26.96 16.34
N THR A 575 -8.24 -27.27 16.63
CA THR A 575 -7.48 -26.66 17.72
C THR A 575 -6.08 -26.30 17.22
N GLY A 576 -5.75 -25.01 17.21
CA GLY A 576 -4.42 -24.52 16.85
C GLY A 576 -4.39 -23.05 16.42
N PHE A 577 -3.22 -22.43 16.58
CA PHE A 577 -2.94 -21.11 16.03
C PHE A 577 -2.73 -21.20 14.52
N LEU A 578 -3.26 -20.22 13.78
CA LEU A 578 -3.20 -20.15 12.31
C LEU A 578 -1.76 -20.23 11.79
N TRP A 579 -0.84 -19.59 12.53
CA TRP A 579 0.57 -19.48 12.20
C TRP A 579 1.47 -20.35 13.08
N ASP A 580 0.97 -21.44 13.66
CA ASP A 580 1.80 -22.47 14.32
C ASP A 580 2.62 -23.26 13.29
N ASP A 581 3.52 -24.10 13.78
CA ASP A 581 4.40 -24.95 12.99
C ASP A 581 3.61 -25.76 11.95
N PRO A 582 3.89 -25.61 10.63
CA PRO A 582 3.21 -26.35 9.56
C PRO A 582 3.17 -27.87 9.77
N ARG A 583 4.15 -28.44 10.49
CA ARG A 583 4.16 -29.88 10.83
C ARG A 583 3.02 -30.28 11.78
N LYS A 584 2.51 -29.33 12.57
CA LYS A 584 1.41 -29.54 13.51
C LYS A 584 0.05 -29.23 12.88
N VAL A 585 -0.05 -28.06 12.25
CA VAL A 585 -1.33 -27.47 11.78
C VAL A 585 -1.56 -27.57 10.28
N GLY A 586 -0.54 -27.95 9.51
CA GLY A 586 -0.60 -28.04 8.06
C GLY A 586 -0.93 -29.42 7.51
N VAL A 587 -0.84 -29.53 6.19
CA VAL A 587 -0.99 -30.77 5.42
C VAL A 587 0.34 -31.17 4.79
N GLU A 588 0.61 -32.48 4.72
CA GLU A 588 1.77 -33.00 3.98
C GLU A 588 1.53 -32.82 2.47
N VAL A 589 2.54 -32.33 1.77
CA VAL A 589 2.55 -32.08 0.33
C VAL A 589 3.80 -32.72 -0.26
N THR A 590 3.63 -33.36 -1.42
CA THR A 590 4.74 -33.89 -2.22
C THR A 590 5.03 -32.94 -3.37
N ALA A 591 6.25 -32.41 -3.43
CA ALA A 591 6.75 -31.59 -4.54
C ALA A 591 6.92 -32.43 -5.82
N ALA A 592 7.08 -31.74 -6.96
CA ALA A 592 7.25 -32.39 -8.26
C ALA A 592 8.53 -33.24 -8.36
N ASP A 593 9.55 -32.93 -7.55
CA ASP A 593 10.80 -33.70 -7.44
C ASP A 593 10.71 -34.88 -6.45
N GLY A 594 9.54 -35.11 -5.85
CA GLY A 594 9.30 -36.14 -4.83
C GLY A 594 9.56 -35.70 -3.39
N THR A 595 10.07 -34.48 -3.16
CA THR A 595 10.34 -33.96 -1.81
C THR A 595 9.03 -33.79 -1.04
N LYS A 596 8.95 -34.35 0.17
CA LYS A 596 7.81 -34.16 1.08
C LYS A 596 8.06 -32.99 2.02
N TYR A 597 7.05 -32.15 2.23
CA TYR A 597 7.07 -31.02 3.16
C TYR A 597 5.67 -30.74 3.70
N PHE A 598 5.56 -29.93 4.75
CA PHE A 598 4.27 -29.53 5.31
C PHE A 598 3.91 -28.11 4.89
N ARG A 599 2.66 -27.89 4.46
CA ARG A 599 2.10 -26.58 4.16
C ARG A 599 1.03 -26.22 5.19
N GLY A 600 1.23 -25.11 5.90
CA GLY A 600 0.28 -24.58 6.86
C GLY A 600 -0.98 -23.98 6.21
N PRO A 601 -1.94 -23.54 7.04
CA PRO A 601 -3.11 -22.78 6.57
C PRO A 601 -2.72 -21.57 5.70
N GLY A 602 -3.61 -21.20 4.79
CA GLY A 602 -3.42 -20.05 3.90
C GLY A 602 -4.20 -18.84 4.37
N LEU A 603 -3.54 -17.69 4.50
CA LEU A 603 -4.19 -16.39 4.69
C LEU A 603 -3.98 -15.53 3.44
N GLY A 604 -5.05 -14.90 2.97
CA GLY A 604 -4.99 -14.15 1.72
C GLY A 604 -6.30 -13.45 1.40
N THR A 605 -6.58 -13.33 0.11
CA THR A 605 -7.84 -12.75 -0.37
C THR A 605 -8.37 -13.46 -1.61
N SER A 606 -9.70 -13.61 -1.67
CA SER A 606 -10.41 -14.13 -2.85
C SER A 606 -10.60 -13.10 -3.97
N VAL A 607 -10.32 -11.82 -3.69
CA VAL A 607 -10.54 -10.67 -4.58
C VAL A 607 -9.23 -9.90 -4.79
N TYR A 608 -8.19 -10.62 -5.19
CA TYR A 608 -6.85 -10.05 -5.35
C TYR A 608 -6.78 -9.06 -6.50
N LEU A 609 -7.30 -9.45 -7.68
CA LEU A 609 -7.42 -8.60 -8.86
C LEU A 609 -8.40 -9.21 -9.87
N THR A 610 -9.30 -8.41 -10.43
CA THR A 610 -10.28 -8.91 -11.41
C THR A 610 -9.57 -9.48 -12.63
N HIS A 611 -10.16 -10.50 -13.27
CA HIS A 611 -9.63 -11.05 -14.52
C HIS A 611 -9.51 -10.00 -15.62
N LEU A 612 -10.42 -9.02 -15.64
CA LEU A 612 -10.38 -7.91 -16.58
C LEU A 612 -9.14 -7.01 -16.34
N ARG A 613 -8.89 -6.59 -15.10
CA ARG A 613 -7.71 -5.77 -14.77
C ARG A 613 -6.40 -6.56 -14.89
N ALA A 614 -6.43 -7.84 -14.58
CA ALA A 614 -5.30 -8.74 -14.80
C ALA A 614 -4.89 -8.84 -16.28
N LYS A 615 -5.84 -8.65 -17.22
CA LYS A 615 -5.59 -8.63 -18.67
C LYS A 615 -5.33 -7.22 -19.22
N SER A 616 -5.48 -6.18 -18.40
CA SER A 616 -5.15 -4.81 -18.78
C SER A 616 -3.69 -4.48 -18.44
N ARG A 617 -3.23 -3.29 -18.86
CA ARG A 617 -1.85 -2.81 -18.67
C ARG A 617 -0.81 -3.87 -19.07
N ASP A 618 0.32 -3.94 -18.38
CA ASP A 618 1.41 -4.86 -18.67
C ASP A 618 1.59 -5.94 -17.58
N PHE A 619 0.51 -6.32 -16.87
CA PHE A 619 0.54 -7.46 -15.92
C PHE A 619 0.82 -8.80 -16.60
N ILE A 620 0.50 -8.91 -17.89
CA ILE A 620 0.82 -10.07 -18.74
C ILE A 620 1.56 -9.57 -19.97
N LYS A 621 2.89 -9.71 -19.96
CA LYS A 621 3.79 -9.25 -21.04
C LYS A 621 4.57 -10.44 -21.57
N GLY A 622 4.49 -10.70 -22.88
CA GLY A 622 5.06 -11.90 -23.50
C GLY A 622 4.49 -13.22 -22.97
N GLY A 623 3.21 -13.24 -22.57
CA GLY A 623 2.56 -14.40 -21.95
C GLY A 623 2.98 -14.68 -20.50
N ARG A 624 3.76 -13.79 -19.87
CA ARG A 624 4.35 -14.00 -18.55
C ARG A 624 3.88 -12.99 -17.52
N ARG A 625 3.99 -13.42 -16.27
CA ARG A 625 3.64 -12.65 -15.09
C ARG A 625 4.70 -12.82 -14.00
N HIS A 626 5.08 -11.72 -13.37
CA HIS A 626 6.00 -11.70 -12.23
C HIS A 626 5.23 -11.34 -10.96
N ILE A 627 5.33 -12.20 -9.94
CA ILE A 627 4.83 -11.93 -8.59
C ILE A 627 6.04 -11.82 -7.69
N SER A 628 6.21 -10.70 -7.01
CA SER A 628 7.34 -10.43 -6.11
C SER A 628 6.90 -10.59 -4.65
N PRO A 629 7.16 -11.74 -4.01
CA PRO A 629 7.02 -11.87 -2.57
C PRO A 629 8.11 -11.06 -1.84
N HIS A 630 7.68 -10.22 -0.90
CA HIS A 630 8.58 -9.53 0.03
C HIS A 630 8.26 -9.93 1.46
N HIS A 631 9.30 -10.09 2.28
CA HIS A 631 9.17 -10.06 3.73
C HIS A 631 9.55 -8.66 4.24
N GLY A 632 8.73 -8.05 5.10
CA GLY A 632 9.05 -6.76 5.74
C GLY A 632 10.32 -6.86 6.58
N GLY A 633 11.30 -6.00 6.31
CA GLY A 633 12.64 -6.06 6.93
C GLY A 633 12.78 -5.49 8.34
N CYS A 634 11.69 -5.01 8.97
CA CYS A 634 11.74 -4.51 10.34
C CYS A 634 11.02 -5.49 11.27
N ALA A 635 11.75 -6.08 12.22
CA ALA A 635 11.16 -6.89 13.28
C ALA A 635 10.23 -6.02 14.15
N VAL A 636 9.06 -6.54 14.50
CA VAL A 636 8.13 -5.90 15.45
C VAL A 636 7.92 -6.89 16.59
N GLY A 637 8.25 -6.48 17.81
CA GLY A 637 8.03 -7.24 19.04
C GLY A 637 6.72 -6.83 19.72
N ASP A 638 6.38 -7.49 20.82
CA ASP A 638 5.10 -7.31 21.50
C ASP A 638 4.90 -5.87 22.06
N ASP A 639 5.98 -5.16 22.39
CA ASP A 639 5.98 -3.79 22.96
C ASP A 639 6.95 -2.82 22.26
N TRP A 640 7.46 -3.17 21.08
CA TRP A 640 8.43 -2.32 20.37
C TRP A 640 8.43 -2.54 18.85
N TRP A 641 8.72 -1.48 18.11
CA TRP A 641 8.80 -1.47 16.65
C TRP A 641 10.05 -0.74 16.18
N TYR A 642 10.60 -1.15 15.03
CA TYR A 642 11.62 -0.36 14.36
C TYR A 642 10.99 0.61 13.34
N TYR A 643 11.49 1.84 13.30
CA TYR A 643 11.19 2.88 12.31
C TYR A 643 12.50 3.44 11.72
N GLY A 644 12.39 4.12 10.58
CA GLY A 644 13.55 4.54 9.79
C GLY A 644 13.73 3.73 8.52
N SER A 645 14.59 4.23 7.63
CA SER A 645 14.75 3.71 6.26
C SER A 645 15.49 2.37 6.17
N LYS A 646 16.12 1.95 7.27
CA LYS A 646 16.88 0.72 7.51
C LYS A 646 16.46 0.03 8.82
N CYS A 647 15.30 0.39 9.40
CA CYS A 647 14.88 -0.09 10.73
C CYS A 647 15.88 0.30 11.84
N GLU A 648 16.52 1.46 11.71
CA GLU A 648 17.63 1.92 12.54
C GLU A 648 17.20 2.52 13.89
N HIS A 649 15.92 2.79 14.08
CA HIS A 649 15.39 3.35 15.32
C HIS A 649 14.35 2.41 15.92
N SER A 650 14.52 1.98 17.17
CA SER A 650 13.47 1.27 17.92
C SER A 650 12.61 2.26 18.68
N GLY A 651 11.29 2.07 18.69
CA GLY A 651 10.35 2.71 19.60
C GLY A 651 9.67 1.66 20.46
N SER A 652 9.45 1.96 21.74
CA SER A 652 8.70 1.12 22.68
C SER A 652 7.65 1.94 23.44
N SER A 653 6.54 1.32 23.83
CA SER A 653 5.53 1.89 24.72
C SER A 653 6.12 2.43 26.04
N ALA A 654 7.25 1.87 26.48
CA ALA A 654 7.97 2.31 27.68
C ALA A 654 8.81 3.60 27.48
N ASP A 655 9.26 3.89 26.26
CA ASP A 655 10.02 5.11 25.96
C ASP A 655 9.11 6.34 25.99
N SER A 656 7.83 6.18 25.64
CA SER A 656 6.82 7.22 25.83
C SER A 656 6.68 7.61 27.30
N LEU A 657 6.73 6.66 28.23
CA LEU A 657 6.65 6.95 29.67
C LEU A 657 7.88 7.72 30.18
N SER A 658 9.06 7.34 29.71
CA SER A 658 10.33 8.00 30.05
C SER A 658 10.40 9.42 29.50
N THR A 659 9.90 9.63 28.29
CA THR A 659 9.83 10.95 27.64
C THR A 659 8.77 11.84 28.29
N ILE A 660 7.62 11.28 28.68
CA ILE A 660 6.57 11.98 29.44
C ILE A 660 7.08 12.36 30.84
N LEU A 661 7.81 11.49 31.53
CA LEU A 661 8.43 11.78 32.83
C LEU A 661 9.48 12.90 32.72
N ALA A 662 10.34 12.86 31.70
CA ALA A 662 11.34 13.90 31.46
C ALA A 662 10.69 15.25 31.10
N ALA A 663 9.66 15.25 30.25
CA ALA A 663 8.90 16.46 29.90
C ALA A 663 8.16 17.04 31.12
N SER A 664 7.58 16.19 31.96
CA SER A 664 6.87 16.59 33.19
C SER A 664 7.82 17.22 34.22
N LEU A 665 9.01 16.64 34.40
CA LEU A 665 10.06 17.20 35.27
C LEU A 665 10.58 18.54 34.75
N SER A 666 10.70 18.70 33.44
CA SER A 666 11.13 19.95 32.79
C SER A 666 10.11 21.08 33.01
N VAL A 667 8.82 20.76 32.87
CA VAL A 667 7.72 21.71 33.15
C VAL A 667 7.69 22.07 34.63
N LEU A 668 7.91 21.11 35.54
CA LEU A 668 7.96 21.37 36.97
C LEU A 668 9.13 22.30 37.33
N ALA A 669 10.31 22.08 36.76
CA ALA A 669 11.47 22.94 36.96
C ALA A 669 11.22 24.36 36.44
N ALA A 670 10.63 24.50 35.25
CA ALA A 670 10.26 25.81 34.70
C ALA A 670 9.23 26.53 35.58
N MET A 671 8.22 25.83 36.09
CA MET A 671 7.23 26.39 37.01
C MET A 671 7.84 26.85 38.33
N VAL A 672 8.80 26.08 38.89
CA VAL A 672 9.56 26.49 40.08
C VAL A 672 10.39 27.76 39.80
N VAL A 673 11.07 27.84 38.66
CA VAL A 673 11.84 29.05 38.29
C VAL A 673 10.93 30.25 38.13
N VAL A 674 9.79 30.12 37.44
CA VAL A 674 8.80 31.21 37.30
C VAL A 674 8.26 31.64 38.65
N THR A 675 7.99 30.70 39.56
CA THR A 675 7.48 30.99 40.90
C THR A 675 8.53 31.73 41.73
N VAL A 676 9.78 31.26 41.71
CA VAL A 676 10.89 31.90 42.43
C VAL A 676 11.17 33.30 41.88
N VAL A 677 11.21 33.47 40.56
CA VAL A 677 11.38 34.79 39.92
C VAL A 677 10.23 35.72 40.27
N SER A 678 8.99 35.22 40.26
CA SER A 678 7.81 36.00 40.63
C SER A 678 7.86 36.43 42.10
N VAL A 679 8.22 35.54 43.01
CA VAL A 679 8.40 35.85 44.43
C VAL A 679 9.53 36.86 44.65
N LEU A 680 10.65 36.71 43.95
CA LEU A 680 11.77 37.66 44.02
C LEU A 680 11.40 39.04 43.46
N CYS A 681 10.65 39.09 42.35
CA CYS A 681 10.13 40.33 41.78
C CYS A 681 9.14 41.02 42.72
N VAL A 682 8.22 40.26 43.35
CA VAL A 682 7.29 40.79 44.34
C VAL A 682 8.04 41.29 45.58
N LYS A 683 9.02 40.53 46.09
CA LYS A 683 9.85 40.95 47.23
C LYS A 683 10.68 42.20 46.92
N ARG A 684 11.20 42.34 45.70
CA ARG A 684 11.93 43.53 45.24
C ARG A 684 11.01 44.73 45.05
N SER A 685 9.78 44.51 44.57
CA SER A 685 8.71 45.52 44.48
C SER A 685 8.28 46.02 45.87
N MET A 686 8.10 45.11 46.83
CA MET A 686 7.76 45.45 48.23
C MET A 686 8.89 46.25 48.91
N ARG A 687 10.17 45.88 48.68
CA ARG A 687 11.32 46.65 49.15
C ARG A 687 11.42 48.04 48.51
N ARG A 688 11.07 48.19 47.22
CA ARG A 688 10.98 49.49 46.56
C ARG A 688 9.84 50.35 47.13
N LYS A 689 8.70 49.76 47.48
CA LYS A 689 7.60 50.48 48.16
C LYS A 689 8.00 50.95 49.57
N GLN A 690 8.75 50.14 50.33
CA GLN A 690 9.30 50.58 51.63
C GLN A 690 10.38 51.66 51.48
N GLY A 691 11.23 51.61 50.45
CA GLY A 691 12.21 52.66 50.16
C GLY A 691 11.55 53.99 49.75
N ASN A 692 10.53 53.94 48.88
CA ASN A 692 9.78 55.14 48.49
C ASN A 692 8.99 55.76 49.64
N MET A 693 8.55 54.97 50.63
CA MET A 693 7.85 55.44 51.83
C MET A 693 8.81 56.12 52.84
N VAL A 694 10.11 55.79 52.80
CA VAL A 694 11.16 56.48 53.58
C VAL A 694 11.60 57.78 52.88
N ASP A 695 11.64 57.81 51.54
CA ASP A 695 11.94 59.04 50.78
C ASP A 695 10.80 60.06 50.79
N THR A 696 9.53 59.63 50.92
CA THR A 696 8.41 60.58 51.13
C THR A 696 8.42 61.21 52.52
N PHE A 697 8.94 60.52 53.54
CA PHE A 697 9.15 61.12 54.88
C PHE A 697 10.30 62.14 54.93
N ASN A 698 11.28 62.05 54.01
CA ASN A 698 12.40 63.00 53.96
C ASN A 698 12.14 64.24 53.09
N THR A 699 11.10 64.23 52.24
CA THR A 699 10.76 65.36 51.37
C THR A 699 9.67 66.29 51.93
N GLU A 700 8.96 65.91 52.99
CA GLU A 700 8.05 66.80 53.75
C GLU A 700 8.75 67.59 54.89
N SER A 701 10.09 67.53 54.99
CA SER A 701 10.87 68.35 55.95
C SER A 701 11.57 69.57 55.31
N ARG A 702 11.26 69.86 54.05
CA ARG A 702 11.61 71.12 53.38
C ARG A 702 10.49 71.54 52.43
N PHE A 703 9.39 72.04 52.99
CA PHE A 703 8.78 73.34 52.70
C PHE A 703 7.56 73.56 53.60
#